data_AF-A0A966WBN5-F1
#
_entry.id   AF-A0A966WBN5-F1
#
_cell.length_a   1.000
_cell.length_b   1.000
_cell.length_c   1.000
_cell.angle_alpha   90.00
_cell.angle_beta   90.00
_cell.angle_gamma   90.00
#
_symmetry.space_group_name_H-M   'P 1'
#
loop_
_entity.id
_entity.type
_entity.pdbx_description
1 polymer ?
#
loop_
_entity_poly.entity_id
_entity_poly.type
_entity_poly.pdbx_seq_one_letter_code
_entity_poly.pdbx_strand_id
1 'polypeptide(L)'
;AADCDVGVVATNDVSYAVPADHSLACALAAVRHRCSLDELDPRLPPAAGACLRSAAEQHRRFARYPGVVQRAAEIGRAAAFDVSLIAPRLPPYPCPDGLSEIQFLRRLVEEGGRRRYGERPLGAHEDLSLRSRAWRTIDHELDVIERLGFPGYFLVVWDIVQFCERNDILCQGRGSAANSAVCFSLGITKADAVSLGLLFERFLSAERDGPPDIDLDIESDRREEVIQYVYERYGRLRAAQVANVITYRARSAVRDMSRALGYSAADQDAFSRRFDSWSPIKDQREVTVPDLVVQLAQRVQDAPRHLGIHSGGMVICDRPVSEVCPVEWATMPGRSVLQWDKDDCAAVNLVKFDLLGLGMLSALHRAIDYIAEFRGRRIDLAEIPQEDEVYAMLCRADSVGVFQVESRAQMSTLPRLKPRRFYDLVVEVALIRPGPIQGGSVHPYIRRRNGQEPVTYLHPLLENSLGKTLGVPLFQEQLMQMAIDVAGFTPAQADELRQAMGSKRSRARMTRLRDRLYAGMAQRGITGDIADEIYDKMAAFANYGFPESHSVSFAYLVYSSSWIKLHEPAIFCAALINSQPMGFWSPHTLVQDARRHGVVVRTPDINASRAGAWLEPDAQSTSGLAVRLGVGSVRGIGDDLANRIEAARPFNDVEDLVRRVPGISVKQLEALATAGVFGESFDVSRRTALWNAGAVVESSPDRLAGVVTTSTPHLPGMQPVEEAVADLWATGVSPDGHPTTFLRDSLRELGVLTAQELNELAAREREARVLVA
;
A
#
# COMPACT_ATOMS: atom_id res chain seq x y z
N ALA A 1 34.37 45.42 -4.66
CA ALA A 1 33.95 45.25 -6.07
C ALA A 1 34.89 46.01 -6.98
N ALA A 2 34.96 47.35 -6.90
CA ALA A 2 35.93 48.16 -7.64
C ALA A 2 37.38 47.75 -7.35
N ASP A 3 37.77 47.64 -6.07
CA ASP A 3 39.14 47.25 -5.68
C ASP A 3 39.54 45.82 -6.10
N CYS A 4 38.55 44.98 -6.43
CA CYS A 4 38.78 43.59 -6.85
C CYS A 4 38.51 43.37 -8.35
N ASP A 5 38.21 44.43 -9.10
CA ASP A 5 37.83 44.40 -10.51
C ASP A 5 36.70 43.40 -10.84
N VAL A 6 35.66 43.38 -10.00
CA VAL A 6 34.47 42.52 -10.21
C VAL A 6 33.20 43.33 -10.43
N GLY A 7 32.36 42.85 -11.34
CA GLY A 7 31.03 43.42 -11.59
C GLY A 7 30.06 43.19 -10.42
N VAL A 8 29.07 44.09 -10.30
CA VAL A 8 27.99 43.98 -9.32
C VAL A 8 26.66 43.69 -10.01
N VAL A 9 25.79 42.94 -9.33
CA VAL A 9 24.45 42.54 -9.78
C VAL A 9 23.42 42.89 -8.70
N ALA A 10 22.24 43.35 -9.11
CA ALA A 10 21.15 43.63 -8.18
C ALA A 10 20.29 42.37 -7.92
N THR A 11 19.99 42.11 -6.65
CA THR A 11 19.06 41.07 -6.18
C THR A 11 18.09 41.67 -5.14
N ASN A 12 17.07 40.92 -4.71
CA ASN A 12 16.13 41.36 -3.67
C ASN A 12 15.88 40.34 -2.54
N ASP A 13 16.66 39.26 -2.48
CA ASP A 13 16.51 38.20 -1.48
C ASP A 13 15.04 37.79 -1.24
N VAL A 14 14.37 37.44 -2.33
CA VAL A 14 12.92 37.27 -2.35
C VAL A 14 12.51 36.01 -1.59
N SER A 15 11.61 36.17 -0.61
CA SER A 15 11.07 35.08 0.20
C SER A 15 9.59 34.79 -0.08
N TYR A 16 8.87 35.71 -0.74
CA TYR A 16 7.44 35.60 -1.02
C TYR A 16 7.06 36.35 -2.31
N ALA A 17 5.89 36.05 -2.88
CA ALA A 17 5.49 36.59 -4.18
C ALA A 17 5.09 38.07 -4.10
N VAL A 18 4.17 38.43 -3.19
CA VAL A 18 3.65 39.80 -3.05
C VAL A 18 3.75 40.30 -1.61
N PRO A 19 3.73 41.62 -1.34
CA PRO A 19 3.80 42.14 0.04
C PRO A 19 2.75 41.58 1.01
N ALA A 20 1.56 41.22 0.51
CA ALA A 20 0.50 40.61 1.32
C ALA A 20 0.86 39.20 1.85
N ASP A 21 1.89 38.55 1.31
CA ASP A 21 2.42 37.25 1.75
C ASP A 21 3.38 37.34 2.92
N HIS A 22 3.74 38.55 3.36
CA HIS A 22 4.64 38.76 4.49
C HIS A 22 4.17 38.04 5.77
N SER A 23 2.89 38.15 6.14
CA SER A 23 2.36 37.50 7.35
C SER A 23 2.45 35.98 7.30
N LEU A 24 2.19 35.39 6.13
CA LEU A 24 2.33 33.95 5.91
C LEU A 24 3.79 33.51 5.97
N ALA A 25 4.69 34.29 5.35
CA ALA A 25 6.12 34.00 5.39
C ALA A 25 6.69 34.04 6.82
N CYS A 26 6.29 35.02 7.64
CA CYS A 26 6.63 35.07 9.06
C CYS A 26 6.09 33.85 9.83
N ALA A 27 4.84 33.47 9.61
CA ALA A 27 4.24 32.30 10.26
C ALA A 27 4.98 31.01 9.88
N LEU A 28 5.31 30.82 8.60
CA LEU A 28 6.11 29.69 8.13
C LEU A 28 7.54 29.70 8.71
N ALA A 29 8.15 30.88 8.88
CA ALA A 29 9.44 31.00 9.54
C ALA A 29 9.36 30.56 11.01
N ALA A 30 8.30 30.92 11.74
CA ALA A 30 8.06 30.47 13.11
C ALA A 30 7.92 28.93 13.18
N VAL A 31 7.15 28.33 12.27
CA VAL A 31 7.03 26.86 12.15
C VAL A 31 8.40 26.21 11.91
N ARG A 32 9.19 26.75 10.96
CA ARG A 32 10.55 26.27 10.65
C ARG A 32 11.47 26.33 11.86
N HIS A 33 11.41 27.42 12.64
CA HIS A 33 12.19 27.62 13.85
C HIS A 33 11.62 26.93 15.10
N ARG A 34 10.49 26.22 14.95
CA ARG A 34 9.82 25.46 16.02
C ARG A 34 9.37 26.31 17.22
N CYS A 35 9.10 27.59 17.00
CA CYS A 35 8.72 28.59 18.00
C CYS A 35 7.43 29.34 17.59
N SER A 36 6.93 30.22 18.46
CA SER A 36 5.85 31.16 18.11
C SER A 36 6.39 32.38 17.35
N LEU A 37 5.49 33.18 16.78
CA LEU A 37 5.82 34.48 16.19
C LEU A 37 6.37 35.46 17.23
N ASP A 38 5.81 35.49 18.44
CA ASP A 38 6.28 36.35 19.52
C ASP A 38 7.72 36.02 19.93
N GLU A 39 8.06 34.73 19.96
CA GLU A 39 9.42 34.26 20.22
C GLU A 39 10.39 34.58 19.06
N LEU A 40 9.88 34.63 17.82
CA LEU A 40 10.68 34.87 16.62
C LEU A 40 10.82 36.36 16.26
N ASP A 41 9.96 37.24 16.77
CA ASP A 41 9.85 38.66 16.40
C ASP A 41 11.20 39.39 16.27
N PRO A 42 12.17 39.25 17.20
CA PRO A 42 13.47 39.92 17.10
C PRO A 42 14.32 39.51 15.88
N ARG A 43 13.95 38.41 15.21
CA ARG A 43 14.64 37.83 14.05
C ARG A 43 13.84 37.97 12.75
N LEU A 44 12.61 38.50 12.81
CA LEU A 44 11.80 38.72 11.63
C LEU A 44 12.24 39.99 10.88
N PRO A 45 12.10 40.03 9.54
CA PRO A 45 12.36 41.25 8.80
C PRO A 45 11.45 42.39 9.29
N PRO A 46 11.96 43.62 9.45
CA PRO A 46 11.17 44.75 9.97
C PRO A 46 10.13 45.26 8.98
N ALA A 47 10.18 44.85 7.71
CA ALA A 47 9.29 45.29 6.66
C ALA A 47 9.04 44.21 5.60
N ALA A 48 7.90 44.32 4.90
CA ALA A 48 7.49 43.45 3.80
C ALA A 48 8.28 43.70 2.49
N GLY A 49 9.61 43.79 2.56
CA GLY A 49 10.48 44.18 1.45
C GLY A 49 10.98 43.03 0.55
N ALA A 50 10.91 41.79 1.05
CA ALA A 50 11.44 40.57 0.43
C ALA A 50 10.43 39.90 -0.54
N CYS A 51 9.68 40.72 -1.29
CA CYS A 51 8.76 40.25 -2.32
C CYS A 51 9.37 40.29 -3.73
N LEU A 52 8.73 39.62 -4.70
CA LEU A 52 9.05 39.85 -6.12
C LEU A 52 8.76 41.32 -6.46
N ARG A 53 9.67 41.92 -7.24
CA ARG A 53 9.54 43.30 -7.70
C ARG A 53 9.64 43.36 -9.22
N SER A 54 8.86 44.27 -9.79
CA SER A 54 8.93 44.59 -11.21
C SER A 54 10.28 45.19 -11.59
N ALA A 55 10.63 45.12 -12.87
CA ALA A 55 11.82 45.76 -13.40
C ALA A 55 11.85 47.27 -13.08
N ALA A 56 10.71 47.97 -13.20
CA ALA A 56 10.62 49.41 -12.92
C ALA A 56 10.92 49.74 -11.45
N GLU A 57 10.46 48.93 -10.51
CA GLU A 57 10.80 49.09 -9.09
C GLU A 57 12.27 48.87 -8.82
N GLN A 58 12.89 47.86 -9.45
CA GLN A 58 14.32 47.62 -9.31
C GLN A 58 15.16 48.76 -9.89
N HIS A 59 14.80 49.29 -11.06
CA HIS A 59 15.48 50.45 -11.64
C HIS A 59 15.39 51.69 -10.74
N ARG A 60 14.25 51.93 -10.10
CA ARG A 60 14.11 53.03 -9.13
C ARG A 60 14.98 52.82 -7.89
N ARG A 61 15.00 51.61 -7.32
CA ARG A 61 15.81 51.28 -6.13
C ARG A 61 17.30 51.38 -6.39
N PHE A 62 17.74 50.91 -7.55
CA PHE A 62 19.13 50.88 -7.96
C PHE A 62 19.50 52.03 -8.91
N ALA A 63 18.74 53.14 -8.90
CA ALA A 63 18.99 54.29 -9.78
C ALA A 63 20.41 54.89 -9.61
N ARG A 64 20.99 54.77 -8.40
CA ARG A 64 22.36 55.17 -8.09
C ARG A 64 23.43 54.25 -8.71
N TYR A 65 23.04 53.07 -9.18
CA TYR A 65 23.92 52.03 -9.71
C TYR A 65 23.44 51.60 -11.10
N PRO A 66 23.66 52.41 -12.16
CA PRO A 66 23.20 52.08 -13.50
C PRO A 66 23.82 50.76 -14.01
N GLY A 67 23.03 49.97 -14.75
CA GLY A 67 23.49 48.72 -15.37
C GLY A 67 23.38 47.46 -14.50
N VAL A 68 23.22 47.57 -13.17
CA VAL A 68 23.21 46.40 -12.27
C VAL A 68 21.95 45.53 -12.43
N VAL A 69 20.83 46.12 -12.85
CA VAL A 69 19.57 45.42 -13.12
C VAL A 69 19.63 44.71 -14.47
N GLN A 70 20.21 45.36 -15.49
CA GLN A 70 20.46 44.78 -16.81
C GLN A 70 21.38 43.56 -16.71
N ARG A 71 22.45 43.68 -15.92
CA ARG A 71 23.39 42.57 -15.68
C ARG A 71 22.71 41.34 -15.07
N ALA A 72 21.74 41.52 -14.16
CA ALA A 72 20.97 40.41 -13.61
C ALA A 72 20.19 39.66 -14.72
N ALA A 73 19.58 40.39 -15.65
CA ALA A 73 18.86 39.81 -16.78
C ALA A 73 19.78 39.17 -17.84
N GLU A 74 21.00 39.69 -18.02
CA GLU A 74 22.03 39.08 -18.85
C GLU A 74 22.49 37.74 -18.27
N ILE A 75 22.81 37.70 -16.98
CA ILE A 75 23.16 36.47 -16.26
C ILE A 75 22.03 35.45 -16.36
N GLY A 76 20.79 35.86 -16.11
CA GLY A 76 19.63 34.96 -16.21
C GLY A 76 19.44 34.36 -17.60
N ARG A 77 19.67 35.13 -18.67
CA ARG A 77 19.63 34.62 -20.05
C ARG A 77 20.79 33.67 -20.36
N ALA A 78 21.99 33.97 -19.88
CA ALA A 78 23.16 33.13 -20.07
C ALA A 78 23.10 31.81 -19.30
N ALA A 79 22.36 31.77 -18.18
CA ALA A 79 22.18 30.60 -17.32
C ALA A 79 20.95 29.73 -17.70
N ALA A 80 20.23 30.06 -18.77
CA ALA A 80 19.08 29.28 -19.22
C ALA A 80 19.53 27.98 -19.90
N PHE A 81 18.98 26.85 -19.48
CA PHE A 81 19.24 25.54 -20.08
C PHE A 81 17.96 24.71 -20.15
N ASP A 82 17.93 23.74 -21.06
CA ASP A 82 16.84 22.78 -21.19
C ASP A 82 17.08 21.59 -20.27
N VAL A 83 16.08 21.25 -19.44
CA VAL A 83 16.16 20.15 -18.48
C VAL A 83 16.29 18.79 -19.19
N SER A 84 15.87 18.67 -20.45
CA SER A 84 16.10 17.45 -21.24
C SER A 84 17.59 17.11 -21.44
N LEU A 85 18.49 18.10 -21.31
CA LEU A 85 19.94 17.88 -21.41
C LEU A 85 20.51 16.97 -20.32
N ILE A 86 19.82 16.88 -19.17
CA ILE A 86 20.24 16.06 -18.03
C ILE A 86 19.49 14.72 -17.95
N ALA A 87 18.60 14.41 -18.90
CA ALA A 87 17.88 13.15 -18.94
C ALA A 87 18.86 11.95 -18.98
N PRO A 88 18.83 11.06 -17.97
CA PRO A 88 19.71 9.88 -17.94
C PRO A 88 19.16 8.76 -18.82
N ARG A 89 20.01 7.78 -19.13
CA ARG A 89 19.56 6.49 -19.69
C ARG A 89 19.65 5.42 -18.63
N LEU A 90 19.03 4.27 -18.90
CA LEU A 90 19.34 3.06 -18.14
C LEU A 90 20.77 2.60 -18.46
N PRO A 91 21.52 2.10 -17.47
CA PRO A 91 22.79 1.45 -17.73
C PRO A 91 22.56 0.18 -18.57
N PRO A 92 23.44 -0.12 -19.55
CA PRO A 92 23.37 -1.39 -20.28
C PRO A 92 23.37 -2.59 -19.33
N TYR A 93 22.49 -3.56 -19.56
CA TYR A 93 22.42 -4.77 -18.76
C TYR A 93 23.59 -5.71 -19.11
N PRO A 94 24.29 -6.30 -18.12
CA PRO A 94 25.40 -7.23 -18.39
C PRO A 94 24.88 -8.57 -18.91
N CYS A 95 24.91 -8.76 -20.23
CA CYS A 95 24.48 -9.99 -20.89
C CYS A 95 25.64 -11.03 -21.01
N PRO A 96 25.36 -12.32 -20.81
CA PRO A 96 26.36 -13.38 -20.98
C PRO A 96 26.72 -13.60 -22.46
N ASP A 97 27.87 -14.24 -22.70
CA ASP A 97 28.31 -14.74 -24.01
C ASP A 97 28.36 -13.69 -25.14
N GLY A 98 28.46 -12.40 -24.79
CA GLY A 98 28.44 -11.30 -25.76
C GLY A 98 27.09 -11.06 -26.43
N LEU A 99 26.00 -11.64 -25.90
CA LEU A 99 24.64 -11.42 -26.40
C LEU A 99 24.23 -9.96 -26.23
N SER A 100 23.38 -9.47 -27.14
CA SER A 100 22.65 -8.22 -26.92
C SER A 100 21.52 -8.41 -25.90
N GLU A 101 21.02 -7.31 -25.33
CA GLU A 101 19.91 -7.34 -24.37
C GLU A 101 18.68 -8.06 -24.93
N ILE A 102 18.32 -7.80 -26.20
CA ILE A 102 17.16 -8.45 -26.82
C ILE A 102 17.41 -9.94 -27.09
N GLN A 103 18.62 -10.33 -27.50
CA GLN A 103 18.97 -11.74 -27.70
C GLN A 103 18.89 -12.52 -26.38
N PHE A 104 19.40 -11.94 -25.30
CA PHE A 104 19.34 -12.54 -23.98
C PHE A 104 17.89 -12.62 -23.46
N LEU A 105 17.11 -11.55 -23.62
CA LEU A 105 15.69 -11.53 -23.26
C LEU A 105 14.91 -12.62 -24.00
N ARG A 106 15.08 -12.75 -25.33
CA ARG A 106 14.42 -13.79 -26.13
C ARG A 106 14.77 -15.20 -25.64
N ARG A 107 16.03 -15.46 -25.27
CA ARG A 107 16.46 -16.74 -24.69
C ARG A 107 15.74 -17.05 -23.37
N LEU A 108 15.69 -16.09 -22.45
CA LEU A 108 15.02 -16.26 -21.15
C LEU A 108 13.51 -16.49 -21.33
N VAL A 109 12.89 -15.77 -22.25
CA VAL A 109 11.47 -15.91 -22.57
C VAL A 109 11.17 -17.25 -23.23
N GLU A 110 12.05 -17.77 -24.08
CA GLU A 110 11.90 -19.12 -24.66
C GLU A 110 11.94 -20.20 -23.57
N GLU A 111 12.91 -20.11 -22.65
CA GLU A 111 13.03 -21.04 -21.52
C GLU A 111 11.81 -20.96 -20.58
N GLY A 112 11.35 -19.74 -20.26
CA GLY A 112 10.17 -19.49 -19.44
C GLY A 112 8.85 -19.91 -20.10
N GLY A 113 8.68 -19.57 -21.38
CA GLY A 113 7.53 -19.94 -22.20
C GLY A 113 7.36 -21.44 -22.31
N ARG A 114 8.46 -22.18 -22.50
CA ARG A 114 8.45 -23.64 -22.49
C ARG A 114 8.00 -24.22 -21.14
N ARG A 115 8.46 -23.65 -20.03
CA ARG A 115 8.03 -24.10 -18.69
C ARG A 115 6.54 -23.87 -18.43
N ARG A 116 5.99 -22.75 -18.90
CA ARG A 116 4.61 -22.33 -18.61
C ARG A 116 3.57 -22.84 -19.63
N TYR A 117 3.90 -22.85 -20.92
CA TYR A 117 2.99 -23.18 -22.01
C TYR A 117 3.37 -24.46 -22.78
N GLY A 118 4.53 -25.05 -22.48
CA GLY A 118 5.08 -26.21 -23.20
C GLY A 118 5.86 -25.82 -24.45
N GLU A 119 6.40 -26.84 -25.15
CA GLU A 119 7.23 -26.66 -26.35
C GLU A 119 6.53 -25.86 -27.46
N ARG A 120 7.33 -25.07 -28.20
CA ARG A 120 6.85 -24.27 -29.32
C ARG A 120 6.26 -25.18 -30.42
N PRO A 121 5.10 -24.83 -31.03
CA PRO A 121 4.52 -25.62 -32.11
C PRO A 121 5.48 -25.77 -33.30
N LEU A 122 5.66 -27.00 -33.80
CA LEU A 122 6.63 -27.36 -34.85
C LEU A 122 6.17 -27.04 -36.29
N GLY A 123 5.04 -26.36 -36.49
CA GLY A 123 4.51 -26.08 -37.84
C GLY A 123 3.58 -24.86 -37.88
N ALA A 124 3.48 -24.25 -39.07
CA ALA A 124 2.71 -23.02 -39.33
C ALA A 124 1.19 -23.23 -39.51
N HIS A 125 0.67 -24.43 -39.21
CA HIS A 125 -0.77 -24.67 -39.28
C HIS A 125 -1.49 -23.89 -38.16
N GLU A 126 -2.65 -23.30 -38.46
CA GLU A 126 -3.51 -22.61 -37.48
C GLU A 126 -3.99 -23.59 -36.40
N ASP A 127 -3.17 -23.78 -35.38
CA ASP A 127 -3.57 -24.42 -34.14
C ASP A 127 -4.22 -23.36 -33.23
N LEU A 128 -5.49 -23.59 -32.90
CA LEU A 128 -6.28 -22.75 -32.01
C LEU A 128 -6.05 -23.07 -30.52
N SER A 129 -5.11 -23.98 -30.21
CA SER A 129 -4.74 -24.27 -28.84
C SER A 129 -4.25 -23.03 -28.08
N LEU A 130 -4.46 -23.03 -26.77
CA LEU A 130 -3.95 -22.00 -25.88
C LEU A 130 -2.43 -21.82 -26.05
N ARG A 131 -1.70 -22.92 -26.19
CA ARG A 131 -0.25 -22.94 -26.42
C ARG A 131 0.15 -22.16 -27.68
N SER A 132 -0.53 -22.41 -28.80
CA SER A 132 -0.22 -21.75 -30.09
C SER A 132 -0.62 -20.26 -30.09
N ARG A 133 -1.64 -19.88 -29.32
CA ARG A 133 -1.94 -18.46 -29.04
C ARG A 133 -0.87 -17.81 -28.15
N ALA A 134 -0.39 -18.51 -27.13
CA ALA A 134 0.61 -17.97 -26.22
C ALA A 134 1.93 -17.64 -26.93
N TRP A 135 2.46 -18.57 -27.72
CA TRP A 135 3.71 -18.33 -28.47
C TRP A 135 3.59 -17.19 -29.49
N ARG A 136 2.46 -17.07 -30.21
CA ARG A 136 2.20 -15.93 -31.09
C ARG A 136 2.15 -14.59 -30.35
N THR A 137 1.55 -14.60 -29.16
CA THR A 137 1.46 -13.40 -28.30
C THR A 137 2.86 -13.02 -27.81
N ILE A 138 3.64 -13.99 -27.33
CA ILE A 138 5.04 -13.78 -26.92
C ILE A 138 5.88 -13.17 -28.04
N ASP A 139 5.78 -13.69 -29.27
CA ASP A 139 6.55 -13.17 -30.40
C ASP A 139 6.17 -11.71 -30.72
N HIS A 140 4.87 -11.39 -30.75
CA HIS A 140 4.38 -10.01 -30.93
C HIS A 140 4.90 -9.08 -29.83
N GLU A 141 4.78 -9.48 -28.56
CA GLU A 141 5.25 -8.69 -27.43
C GLU A 141 6.75 -8.41 -27.50
N LEU A 142 7.57 -9.43 -27.81
CA LEU A 142 9.03 -9.28 -27.96
C LEU A 142 9.39 -8.30 -29.09
N ASP A 143 8.68 -8.33 -30.21
CA ASP A 143 8.90 -7.41 -31.33
C ASP A 143 8.55 -5.97 -30.95
N VAL A 144 7.49 -5.76 -30.16
CA VAL A 144 7.16 -4.43 -29.62
C VAL A 144 8.22 -3.95 -28.63
N ILE A 145 8.68 -4.81 -27.72
CA ILE A 145 9.72 -4.49 -26.73
C ILE A 145 11.04 -4.09 -27.42
N GLU A 146 11.43 -4.83 -28.47
CA GLU A 146 12.63 -4.54 -29.26
C GLU A 146 12.51 -3.20 -29.99
N ARG A 147 11.39 -2.96 -30.68
CA ARG A 147 11.17 -1.72 -31.43
C ARG A 147 11.17 -0.47 -30.53
N LEU A 148 10.70 -0.59 -29.30
CA LEU A 148 10.65 0.51 -28.34
C LEU A 148 11.94 0.66 -27.51
N GLY A 149 12.89 -0.25 -27.65
CA GLY A 149 14.18 -0.16 -26.97
C GLY A 149 14.10 -0.41 -25.46
N PHE A 150 13.19 -1.29 -25.01
CA PHE A 150 13.05 -1.65 -23.59
C PHE A 150 13.61 -3.03 -23.15
N PRO A 151 14.45 -3.77 -23.91
CA PRO A 151 14.89 -5.09 -23.44
C PRO A 151 15.69 -5.02 -22.12
N GLY A 152 16.60 -4.04 -21.97
CA GLY A 152 17.33 -3.81 -20.72
C GLY A 152 16.42 -3.56 -19.52
N TYR A 153 15.30 -2.85 -19.70
CA TYR A 153 14.32 -2.62 -18.63
C TYR A 153 13.70 -3.94 -18.13
N PHE A 154 13.29 -4.83 -19.04
CA PHE A 154 12.75 -6.14 -18.66
C PHE A 154 13.80 -7.02 -17.97
N LEU A 155 15.05 -6.95 -18.43
CA LEU A 155 16.16 -7.69 -17.81
C LEU A 155 16.46 -7.21 -16.39
N VAL A 156 16.40 -5.89 -16.13
CA VAL A 156 16.55 -5.33 -14.78
C VAL A 156 15.46 -5.87 -13.84
N VAL A 157 14.20 -5.83 -14.27
CA VAL A 157 13.08 -6.33 -13.47
C VAL A 157 13.16 -7.84 -13.26
N TRP A 158 13.49 -8.60 -14.31
CA TRP A 158 13.73 -10.03 -14.21
C TRP A 158 14.84 -10.36 -13.21
N ASP A 159 15.96 -9.63 -13.24
CA ASP A 159 17.09 -9.84 -12.32
C ASP A 159 16.68 -9.60 -10.85
N ILE A 160 15.85 -8.59 -10.59
CA ILE A 160 15.29 -8.32 -9.26
C ILE A 160 14.38 -9.48 -8.81
N VAL A 161 13.49 -9.96 -9.68
CA VAL A 161 12.61 -11.10 -9.37
C VAL A 161 13.42 -12.37 -9.11
N GLN A 162 14.48 -12.59 -9.88
CA GLN A 162 15.40 -13.72 -9.69
C GLN A 162 16.23 -13.59 -8.41
N PHE A 163 16.60 -12.38 -7.99
CA PHE A 163 17.19 -12.15 -6.68
C PHE A 163 16.22 -12.54 -5.57
N CYS A 164 14.95 -12.12 -5.65
CA CYS A 164 13.94 -12.51 -4.69
C CYS A 164 13.77 -14.04 -4.63
N GLU A 165 13.67 -14.70 -5.79
CA GLU A 165 13.53 -16.17 -5.86
C GLU A 165 14.72 -16.91 -5.21
N ARG A 166 15.96 -16.49 -5.49
CA ARG A 166 17.17 -17.11 -4.92
C ARG A 166 17.33 -16.89 -3.41
N ASN A 167 16.76 -15.82 -2.88
CA ASN A 167 16.85 -15.47 -1.46
C ASN A 167 15.57 -15.82 -0.68
N ASP A 168 14.68 -16.61 -1.29
CA ASP A 168 13.40 -17.02 -0.71
C ASP A 168 12.57 -15.82 -0.26
N ILE A 169 12.40 -14.83 -1.15
CA ILE A 169 11.56 -13.65 -0.94
C ILE A 169 10.38 -13.75 -1.91
N LEU A 170 9.17 -13.80 -1.38
CA LEU A 170 7.97 -13.72 -2.20
C LEU A 170 7.87 -12.33 -2.83
N CYS A 171 7.76 -12.32 -4.15
CA CYS A 171 7.46 -11.13 -4.92
C CYS A 171 6.53 -11.44 -6.08
N GLN A 172 5.78 -10.42 -6.51
CA GLN A 172 4.94 -10.49 -7.70
C GLN A 172 4.86 -9.15 -8.41
N GLY A 173 4.85 -9.19 -9.74
CA GLY A 173 4.50 -8.06 -10.57
C GLY A 173 2.99 -7.79 -10.53
N ARG A 174 2.62 -6.51 -10.44
CA ARG A 174 1.22 -6.06 -10.47
C ARG A 174 0.97 -5.01 -11.53
N GLY A 175 -0.26 -4.49 -11.57
CA GLY A 175 -0.60 -3.40 -12.48
C GLY A 175 -0.71 -3.88 -13.93
N SER A 176 -0.26 -3.05 -14.87
CA SER A 176 -0.34 -3.37 -16.29
C SER A 176 0.59 -4.52 -16.71
N ALA A 177 1.65 -4.81 -15.96
CA ALA A 177 2.57 -5.90 -16.27
C ALA A 177 1.87 -7.27 -16.40
N ALA A 178 0.74 -7.47 -15.70
CA ALA A 178 -0.07 -8.68 -15.80
C ALA A 178 -0.75 -8.88 -17.17
N ASN A 179 -0.73 -7.88 -18.07
CA ASN A 179 -1.20 -8.03 -19.46
C ASN A 179 -0.13 -8.66 -20.39
N SER A 180 1.09 -8.93 -19.90
CA SER A 180 2.19 -9.41 -20.74
C SER A 180 2.45 -10.89 -20.54
N ALA A 181 2.36 -11.65 -21.64
CA ALA A 181 2.80 -13.03 -21.71
C ALA A 181 4.33 -13.14 -21.51
N VAL A 182 5.12 -12.17 -21.96
CA VAL A 182 6.56 -12.07 -21.69
C VAL A 182 6.84 -11.95 -20.19
N CYS A 183 6.14 -11.05 -19.47
CA CYS A 183 6.28 -10.94 -18.02
C CYS A 183 5.91 -12.24 -17.29
N PHE A 184 4.85 -12.92 -17.73
CA PHE A 184 4.46 -14.21 -17.15
C PHE A 184 5.51 -15.30 -17.41
N SER A 185 6.06 -15.38 -18.62
CA SER A 185 7.13 -16.32 -18.98
C SER A 185 8.41 -16.08 -18.18
N LEU A 186 8.77 -14.82 -17.93
CA LEU A 186 9.92 -14.46 -17.09
C LEU A 186 9.68 -14.69 -15.59
N GLY A 187 8.46 -15.06 -15.19
CA GLY A 187 8.08 -15.24 -13.79
C GLY A 187 7.84 -13.93 -13.03
N ILE A 188 7.88 -12.78 -13.72
CA ILE A 188 7.62 -11.46 -13.14
C ILE A 188 6.19 -11.39 -12.63
N THR A 189 5.21 -11.88 -13.41
CA THR A 189 3.81 -11.94 -13.00
C THR A 189 3.36 -13.39 -12.78
N LYS A 190 2.35 -13.56 -11.92
CA LYS A 190 1.69 -14.86 -11.68
C LYS A 190 0.40 -15.03 -12.49
N ALA A 191 -0.05 -13.99 -13.19
CA ALA A 191 -1.26 -13.99 -14.00
C ALA A 191 -0.97 -14.42 -15.45
N ASP A 192 -1.68 -15.45 -15.94
CA ASP A 192 -1.62 -15.87 -17.33
C ASP A 192 -2.47 -14.93 -18.21
N ALA A 193 -1.79 -13.98 -18.87
CA ALA A 193 -2.41 -13.00 -19.75
C ALA A 193 -3.16 -13.63 -20.93
N VAL A 194 -2.69 -14.78 -21.44
CA VAL A 194 -3.22 -15.41 -22.65
C VAL A 194 -4.51 -16.16 -22.33
N SER A 195 -4.50 -16.95 -21.25
CA SER A 195 -5.71 -17.66 -20.78
C SER A 195 -6.82 -16.69 -20.38
N LEU A 196 -6.44 -15.56 -19.79
CA LEU A 196 -7.38 -14.52 -19.38
C LEU A 196 -7.76 -13.56 -20.50
N GLY A 197 -7.12 -13.63 -21.67
CA GLY A 197 -7.40 -12.74 -22.81
C GLY A 197 -7.19 -11.27 -22.49
N LEU A 198 -6.09 -10.96 -21.79
CA LEU A 198 -5.70 -9.61 -21.41
C LEU A 198 -5.03 -8.86 -22.58
N LEU A 199 -5.13 -7.53 -22.60
CA LEU A 199 -4.66 -6.70 -23.70
C LEU A 199 -3.26 -6.12 -23.43
N PHE A 200 -2.25 -6.63 -24.16
CA PHE A 200 -0.86 -6.19 -24.01
C PHE A 200 -0.67 -4.69 -24.25
N GLU A 201 -1.39 -4.08 -25.20
CA GLU A 201 -1.21 -2.66 -25.52
C GLU A 201 -1.60 -1.70 -24.39
N ARG A 202 -2.34 -2.20 -23.39
CA ARG A 202 -2.56 -1.45 -22.15
C ARG A 202 -1.28 -1.32 -21.33
N PHE A 203 -0.38 -2.29 -21.43
CA PHE A 203 0.93 -2.26 -20.79
C PHE A 203 1.94 -1.46 -21.59
N LEU A 204 2.11 -1.81 -22.87
CA LEU A 204 3.12 -1.20 -23.72
C LEU A 204 2.58 -1.00 -25.15
N SER A 205 2.63 0.24 -25.64
CA SER A 205 2.19 0.59 -27.00
C SER A 205 3.15 1.61 -27.62
N ALA A 206 3.19 1.67 -28.95
CA ALA A 206 4.07 2.60 -29.67
C ALA A 206 3.60 4.06 -29.63
N GLU A 207 2.36 4.32 -29.22
CA GLU A 207 1.78 5.66 -29.09
C GLU A 207 1.94 6.23 -27.68
N ARG A 208 2.52 5.45 -26.75
CA ARG A 208 2.81 5.88 -25.38
C ARG A 208 4.22 6.45 -25.30
N ASP A 209 4.33 7.67 -24.76
CA ASP A 209 5.62 8.25 -24.40
C ASP A 209 6.14 7.65 -23.08
N GLY A 210 7.40 7.19 -23.08
CA GLY A 210 8.13 6.75 -21.89
C GLY A 210 8.12 5.25 -21.60
N PRO A 211 8.93 4.79 -20.62
CA PRO A 211 9.07 3.39 -20.25
C PRO A 211 7.77 2.81 -19.64
N PRO A 212 7.55 1.48 -19.76
CA PRO A 212 6.49 0.81 -19.01
C PRO A 212 6.73 0.93 -17.50
N ASP A 213 5.65 0.87 -16.71
CA ASP A 213 5.72 0.88 -15.24
C ASP A 213 5.42 -0.56 -14.77
N ILE A 214 6.47 -1.30 -14.37
CA ILE A 214 6.34 -2.61 -13.72
C ILE A 214 6.54 -2.41 -12.21
N ASP A 215 5.43 -2.45 -11.50
CA ASP A 215 5.40 -2.48 -10.04
C ASP A 215 5.69 -3.90 -9.54
N LEU A 216 6.63 -4.04 -8.61
CA LEU A 216 6.88 -5.29 -7.88
C LEU A 216 6.38 -5.15 -6.44
N ASP A 217 5.40 -5.96 -6.06
CA ASP A 217 5.07 -6.20 -4.66
C ASP A 217 6.08 -7.22 -4.09
N ILE A 218 6.66 -6.90 -2.94
CA ILE A 218 7.67 -7.68 -2.22
C ILE A 218 7.18 -7.80 -0.78
N GLU A 219 7.53 -8.88 -0.08
CA GLU A 219 7.40 -8.97 1.37
C GLU A 219 7.83 -7.69 2.08
N SER A 220 6.95 -7.12 2.93
CA SER A 220 7.20 -5.83 3.58
C SER A 220 8.48 -5.85 4.41
N ASP A 221 8.69 -6.95 5.14
CA ASP A 221 9.76 -7.09 6.12
C ASP A 221 11.13 -7.30 5.45
N ARG A 222 11.13 -7.86 4.24
CA ARG A 222 12.34 -8.21 3.47
C ARG A 222 12.60 -7.29 2.27
N ARG A 223 11.72 -6.31 2.03
CA ARG A 223 11.84 -5.32 0.96
C ARG A 223 13.19 -4.59 0.97
N GLU A 224 13.72 -4.31 2.15
CA GLU A 224 15.00 -3.58 2.27
C GLU A 224 16.16 -4.36 1.63
N GLU A 225 16.18 -5.68 1.74
CA GLU A 225 17.20 -6.53 1.11
C GLU A 225 17.21 -6.35 -0.42
N VAL A 226 16.02 -6.23 -1.02
CA VAL A 226 15.88 -6.03 -2.47
C VAL A 226 16.31 -4.62 -2.88
N ILE A 227 16.01 -3.59 -2.06
CA ILE A 227 16.48 -2.23 -2.31
C ILE A 227 18.02 -2.18 -2.25
N GLN A 228 18.63 -2.83 -1.26
CA GLN A 228 20.10 -2.89 -1.14
C GLN A 228 20.72 -3.67 -2.30
N TYR A 229 20.10 -4.76 -2.74
CA TYR A 229 20.52 -5.47 -3.95
C TYR A 229 20.60 -4.54 -5.16
N VAL A 230 19.59 -3.70 -5.40
CA VAL A 230 19.61 -2.75 -6.52
C VAL A 230 20.74 -1.72 -6.36
N TYR A 231 20.97 -1.21 -5.15
CA TYR A 231 22.12 -0.32 -4.89
C TYR A 231 23.46 -0.98 -5.18
N GLU A 232 23.64 -2.24 -4.78
CA GLU A 232 24.89 -2.99 -5.00
C GLU A 232 25.06 -3.34 -6.48
N ARG A 233 24.01 -3.86 -7.12
CA ARG A 233 24.02 -4.34 -8.51
C ARG A 233 24.32 -3.25 -9.51
N TYR A 234 23.71 -2.07 -9.37
CA TYR A 234 23.83 -0.97 -10.32
C TYR A 234 24.81 0.12 -9.86
N GLY A 235 25.31 0.00 -8.64
CA GLY A 235 26.27 0.92 -8.03
C GLY A 235 25.59 2.01 -7.21
N ARG A 236 26.09 2.22 -5.99
CA ARG A 236 25.50 3.10 -4.97
C ARG A 236 25.24 4.53 -5.43
N LEU A 237 26.08 5.06 -6.30
CA LEU A 237 25.97 6.43 -6.80
C LEU A 237 24.96 6.56 -7.96
N ARG A 238 24.59 5.45 -8.60
CA ARG A 238 23.75 5.40 -9.81
C ARG A 238 22.30 5.02 -9.54
N ALA A 239 21.95 4.81 -8.28
CA ALA A 239 20.58 4.56 -7.86
C ALA A 239 20.21 5.40 -6.64
N ALA A 240 18.93 5.72 -6.51
CA ALA A 240 18.37 6.45 -5.37
C ALA A 240 16.87 6.19 -5.24
N GLN A 241 16.31 6.35 -4.04
CA GLN A 241 14.86 6.37 -3.84
C GLN A 241 14.28 7.72 -4.31
N VAL A 242 13.05 7.69 -4.83
CA VAL A 242 12.30 8.89 -5.22
C VAL A 242 11.75 9.59 -3.97
N ALA A 243 11.67 10.92 -3.98
CA ALA A 243 11.02 11.66 -2.90
C ALA A 243 9.49 11.71 -3.09
N ASN A 244 8.80 12.04 -2.02
CA ASN A 244 7.42 12.49 -2.03
C ASN A 244 7.38 13.93 -1.50
N VAL A 245 6.78 14.84 -2.25
CA VAL A 245 6.50 16.18 -1.72
C VAL A 245 5.23 16.10 -0.86
N ILE A 246 5.40 16.13 0.46
CA ILE A 246 4.27 16.15 1.39
C ILE A 246 3.73 17.57 1.46
N THR A 247 2.45 17.74 1.14
CA THR A 247 1.77 19.03 1.19
C THR A 247 0.97 19.22 2.48
N TYR A 248 0.67 20.47 2.80
CA TYR A 248 -0.22 20.80 3.91
C TYR A 248 -1.66 20.35 3.62
N ARG A 249 -2.21 19.52 4.51
CA ARG A 249 -3.62 19.14 4.55
C ARG A 249 -4.33 19.92 5.64
N ALA A 250 -5.66 19.93 5.65
CA ALA A 250 -6.43 20.81 6.55
C ALA A 250 -5.97 20.74 8.01
N ARG A 251 -5.82 19.52 8.56
CA ARG A 251 -5.38 19.31 9.94
C ARG A 251 -3.95 19.79 10.21
N SER A 252 -3.00 19.49 9.32
CA SER A 252 -1.60 19.89 9.52
C SER A 252 -1.41 21.40 9.33
N ALA A 253 -2.13 22.01 8.40
CA ALA A 253 -2.17 23.45 8.21
C ALA A 253 -2.67 24.16 9.48
N VAL A 254 -3.82 23.74 10.01
CA VAL A 254 -4.40 24.33 11.24
C VAL A 254 -3.47 24.13 12.42
N ARG A 255 -2.90 22.93 12.60
CA ARG A 255 -1.97 22.63 13.69
C ARG A 255 -0.73 23.52 13.65
N ASP A 256 -0.05 23.58 12.51
CA ASP A 256 1.21 24.33 12.38
C ASP A 256 0.97 25.85 12.42
N MET A 257 -0.14 26.36 11.89
CA MET A 257 -0.50 27.78 12.01
C MET A 257 -0.93 28.16 13.43
N SER A 258 -1.60 27.26 14.16
CA SER A 258 -1.90 27.46 15.58
C SER A 258 -0.61 27.52 16.41
N ARG A 259 0.36 26.66 16.11
CA ARG A 259 1.68 26.71 16.74
C ARG A 259 2.40 28.02 16.47
N ALA A 260 2.42 28.48 15.21
CA ALA A 260 3.04 29.75 14.83
C ALA A 260 2.44 30.93 15.60
N LEU A 261 1.13 30.89 15.86
CA LEU A 261 0.40 31.89 16.63
C LEU A 261 0.50 31.72 18.16
N GLY A 262 1.29 30.76 18.66
CA GLY A 262 1.56 30.60 20.09
C GLY A 262 0.54 29.79 20.90
N TYR A 263 -0.41 29.09 20.26
CA TYR A 263 -1.38 28.26 20.97
C TYR A 263 -0.73 27.02 21.61
N SER A 264 -1.30 26.54 22.73
CA SER A 264 -0.80 25.36 23.45
C SER A 264 -0.93 24.08 22.62
N ALA A 265 -0.16 23.03 22.95
CA ALA A 265 -0.27 21.74 22.25
C ALA A 265 -1.68 21.13 22.34
N ALA A 266 -2.37 21.32 23.47
CA ALA A 266 -3.74 20.86 23.65
C ALA A 266 -4.72 21.60 22.72
N ASP A 267 -4.56 22.91 22.57
CA ASP A 267 -5.39 23.72 21.65
C ASP A 267 -5.12 23.36 20.19
N GLN A 268 -3.85 23.16 19.81
CA GLN A 268 -3.46 22.70 18.48
C GLN A 268 -4.14 21.36 18.11
N ASP A 269 -4.12 20.41 19.04
CA ASP A 269 -4.77 19.11 18.87
C ASP A 269 -6.30 19.25 18.81
N ALA A 270 -6.89 20.10 19.66
CA ALA A 270 -8.32 20.35 19.67
C ALA A 270 -8.81 21.01 18.37
N PHE A 271 -8.13 22.05 17.89
CA PHE A 271 -8.49 22.77 16.67
C PHE A 271 -8.34 21.88 15.43
N SER A 272 -7.23 21.15 15.31
CA SER A 272 -6.98 20.31 14.13
C SER A 272 -7.99 19.16 13.99
N ARG A 273 -8.48 18.58 15.09
CA ARG A 273 -9.47 17.49 15.06
C ARG A 273 -10.84 17.90 14.51
N ARG A 274 -11.16 19.19 14.50
CA ARG A 274 -12.43 19.71 13.95
C ARG A 274 -12.49 19.67 12.42
N PHE A 275 -11.34 19.62 11.76
CA PHE A 275 -11.29 19.59 10.31
C PHE A 275 -11.24 18.16 9.78
N ASP A 276 -11.94 17.92 8.68
CA ASP A 276 -11.65 16.78 7.81
C ASP A 276 -10.39 17.07 6.99
N SER A 277 -9.45 16.14 6.98
CA SER A 277 -8.12 16.33 6.37
C SER A 277 -8.18 16.56 4.87
N TRP A 278 -9.17 15.98 4.18
CA TRP A 278 -9.26 15.93 2.72
C TRP A 278 -10.16 17.01 2.14
N SER A 279 -10.95 17.67 2.97
CA SER A 279 -11.85 18.73 2.58
C SER A 279 -11.14 20.10 2.59
N PRO A 280 -11.48 21.02 1.67
CA PRO A 280 -10.96 22.39 1.72
C PRO A 280 -11.35 23.08 3.04
N ILE A 281 -10.43 23.83 3.64
CA ILE A 281 -10.70 24.53 4.91
C ILE A 281 -11.81 25.57 4.73
N LYS A 282 -11.86 26.25 3.58
CA LYS A 282 -12.86 27.28 3.26
C LYS A 282 -14.31 26.77 3.26
N ASP A 283 -14.51 25.47 3.02
CA ASP A 283 -15.83 24.86 2.90
C ASP A 283 -16.33 24.34 4.27
N GLN A 284 -15.48 24.42 5.30
CA GLN A 284 -15.75 23.98 6.67
C GLN A 284 -16.07 25.20 7.53
N ARG A 285 -17.33 25.35 7.97
CA ARG A 285 -17.78 26.45 8.84
C ARG A 285 -17.52 26.10 10.31
N GLU A 286 -16.37 26.49 10.83
CA GLU A 286 -15.98 26.23 12.23
C GLU A 286 -15.93 27.53 13.05
N VAL A 287 -16.94 27.74 13.92
CA VAL A 287 -17.15 29.00 14.67
C VAL A 287 -16.21 29.15 15.88
N THR A 288 -15.47 28.10 16.25
CA THR A 288 -14.67 28.04 17.48
C THR A 288 -13.16 27.97 17.26
N VAL A 289 -12.69 28.05 16.01
CA VAL A 289 -11.27 28.16 15.70
C VAL A 289 -10.97 29.63 15.36
N PRO A 290 -9.95 30.26 15.97
CA PRO A 290 -9.66 31.67 15.74
C PRO A 290 -9.47 32.02 14.25
N ASP A 291 -10.10 33.10 13.78
CA ASP A 291 -10.12 33.48 12.35
C ASP A 291 -8.72 33.57 11.74
N LEU A 292 -7.74 34.08 12.49
CA LEU A 292 -6.37 34.21 12.02
C LEU A 292 -5.70 32.85 11.74
N VAL A 293 -6.00 31.83 12.57
CA VAL A 293 -5.54 30.45 12.33
C VAL A 293 -6.12 29.95 11.02
N VAL A 294 -7.43 30.12 10.83
CA VAL A 294 -8.15 29.65 9.64
C VAL A 294 -7.64 30.34 8.38
N GLN A 295 -7.45 31.67 8.42
CA GLN A 295 -6.95 32.46 7.29
C GLN A 295 -5.54 32.03 6.86
N LEU A 296 -4.61 31.85 7.81
CA LEU A 296 -3.27 31.38 7.48
C LEU A 296 -3.29 29.92 6.99
N ALA A 297 -4.09 29.07 7.62
CA ALA A 297 -4.20 27.66 7.25
C ALA A 297 -4.79 27.48 5.84
N GLN A 298 -5.76 28.30 5.45
CA GLN A 298 -6.31 28.32 4.09
C GLN A 298 -5.26 28.70 3.05
N ARG A 299 -4.39 29.66 3.36
CA ARG A 299 -3.36 30.13 2.42
C ARG A 299 -2.21 29.14 2.25
N VAL A 300 -1.91 28.35 3.28
CA VAL A 300 -0.86 27.32 3.22
C VAL A 300 -1.38 25.96 2.74
N GLN A 301 -2.70 25.75 2.69
CA GLN A 301 -3.28 24.48 2.22
C GLN A 301 -2.74 24.12 0.83
N ASP A 302 -2.38 22.85 0.67
CA ASP A 302 -1.76 22.26 -0.53
C ASP A 302 -0.34 22.78 -0.88
N ALA A 303 0.22 23.74 -0.11
CA ALA A 303 1.62 24.11 -0.26
C ALA A 303 2.57 22.98 0.20
N PRO A 304 3.79 22.87 -0.37
CA PRO A 304 4.81 21.93 0.10
C PRO A 304 5.16 22.16 1.57
N ARG A 305 5.26 21.07 2.35
CA ARG A 305 5.62 21.08 3.77
C ARG A 305 7.01 20.52 4.03
N HIS A 306 7.29 19.32 3.50
CA HIS A 306 8.59 18.64 3.63
C HIS A 306 8.69 17.51 2.60
N LEU A 307 9.91 17.03 2.36
CA LEU A 307 10.15 15.82 1.59
C LEU A 307 9.96 14.59 2.49
N GLY A 308 9.25 13.61 1.96
CA GLY A 308 9.22 12.23 2.45
C GLY A 308 9.88 11.29 1.46
N ILE A 309 10.05 10.03 1.85
CA ILE A 309 10.55 9.00 0.93
C ILE A 309 9.36 8.36 0.23
N HIS A 310 9.43 8.19 -1.09
CA HIS A 310 8.41 7.46 -1.82
C HIS A 310 8.34 6.02 -1.31
N SER A 311 7.13 5.49 -1.14
CA SER A 311 6.90 4.17 -0.58
C SER A 311 7.35 3.00 -1.47
N GLY A 312 8.00 3.26 -2.60
CA GLY A 312 8.21 2.27 -3.67
C GLY A 312 9.28 2.67 -4.68
N GLY A 313 9.14 3.86 -5.26
CA GLY A 313 9.94 4.35 -6.36
C GLY A 313 11.43 4.41 -6.07
N MET A 314 12.18 3.70 -6.91
CA MET A 314 13.62 3.76 -7.01
C MET A 314 14.00 4.07 -8.45
N VAL A 315 15.11 4.77 -8.64
CA VAL A 315 15.61 5.13 -9.96
C VAL A 315 16.98 4.53 -10.20
N ILE A 316 17.29 4.27 -11.47
CA ILE A 316 18.58 3.76 -11.90
C ILE A 316 19.05 4.59 -13.10
N CYS A 317 20.29 5.07 -13.05
CA CYS A 317 20.91 5.91 -14.08
C CYS A 317 22.19 5.27 -14.64
N ASP A 318 22.57 5.63 -15.86
CA ASP A 318 23.84 5.24 -16.49
C ASP A 318 25.07 5.95 -15.87
N ARG A 319 24.84 6.99 -15.07
CA ARG A 319 25.82 7.85 -14.39
C ARG A 319 25.39 8.18 -12.96
N PRO A 320 26.22 8.81 -12.11
CA PRO A 320 25.81 9.22 -10.78
C PRO A 320 24.53 10.05 -10.78
N VAL A 321 23.56 9.70 -9.92
CA VAL A 321 22.24 10.38 -9.85
C VAL A 321 22.40 11.86 -9.53
N SER A 322 23.45 12.22 -8.76
CA SER A 322 23.79 13.62 -8.43
C SER A 322 24.16 14.49 -9.64
N GLU A 323 24.47 13.91 -10.79
CA GLU A 323 24.66 14.65 -12.05
C GLU A 323 23.33 15.04 -12.72
N VAL A 324 22.20 14.51 -12.22
CA VAL A 324 20.86 14.76 -12.73
C VAL A 324 20.02 15.50 -11.69
N CYS A 325 19.93 14.98 -10.46
CA CYS A 325 19.13 15.54 -9.39
C CYS A 325 19.93 15.48 -8.08
N PRO A 326 19.89 16.52 -7.21
CA PRO A 326 20.47 16.45 -5.88
C PRO A 326 19.98 15.23 -5.09
N VAL A 327 20.89 14.58 -4.37
CA VAL A 327 20.63 13.38 -3.58
C VAL A 327 21.06 13.62 -2.14
N GLU A 328 20.26 13.16 -1.20
CA GLU A 328 20.54 13.22 0.24
C GLU A 328 20.42 11.85 0.91
N TRP A 329 21.01 11.71 2.09
CA TRP A 329 20.84 10.52 2.91
C TRP A 329 19.46 10.55 3.60
N ALA A 330 18.76 9.43 3.52
CA ALA A 330 17.54 9.23 4.31
C ALA A 330 17.87 9.06 5.80
N THR A 331 16.85 9.22 6.64
CA THR A 331 16.94 8.83 8.05
C THR A 331 17.14 7.33 8.25
N MET A 332 16.65 6.51 7.30
CA MET A 332 16.89 5.08 7.30
C MET A 332 18.34 4.79 6.86
N PRO A 333 19.12 4.05 7.67
CA PRO A 333 20.49 3.70 7.33
C PRO A 333 20.59 3.03 5.95
N GLY A 334 21.62 3.36 5.19
CA GLY A 334 21.82 2.73 3.90
C GLY A 334 20.80 3.11 2.83
N ARG A 335 20.03 4.21 2.96
CA ARG A 335 19.18 4.74 1.88
C ARG A 335 19.59 6.15 1.44
N SER A 336 19.64 6.38 0.14
CA SER A 336 19.75 7.70 -0.48
C SER A 336 18.44 8.05 -1.20
N VAL A 337 18.08 9.33 -1.20
CA VAL A 337 16.83 9.84 -1.76
C VAL A 337 17.16 11.03 -2.64
N LEU A 338 16.63 11.04 -3.87
CA LEU A 338 16.73 12.20 -4.75
C LEU A 338 15.62 13.20 -4.43
N GLN A 339 15.87 14.50 -4.62
CA GLN A 339 14.94 15.55 -4.15
C GLN A 339 13.72 15.79 -5.04
N TRP A 340 13.61 15.10 -6.18
CA TRP A 340 12.44 15.16 -7.07
C TRP A 340 11.39 14.13 -6.71
N ASP A 341 10.14 14.50 -6.92
CA ASP A 341 9.02 13.58 -6.78
C ASP A 341 8.79 12.73 -8.04
N LYS A 342 7.73 11.91 -8.00
CA LYS A 342 7.36 11.04 -9.11
C LYS A 342 7.10 11.83 -10.40
N ASP A 343 6.41 12.96 -10.33
CA ASP A 343 5.99 13.72 -11.50
C ASP A 343 7.19 14.47 -12.11
N ASP A 344 8.07 15.01 -11.26
CA ASP A 344 9.33 15.61 -11.67
C ASP A 344 10.27 14.59 -12.35
N CYS A 345 10.38 13.37 -11.80
CA CYS A 345 11.14 12.28 -12.43
C CYS A 345 10.57 11.90 -13.81
N ALA A 346 9.25 11.82 -13.93
CA ALA A 346 8.61 11.50 -15.20
C ALA A 346 8.84 12.61 -16.24
N ALA A 347 8.82 13.88 -15.83
CA ALA A 347 9.03 15.03 -16.72
C ALA A 347 10.42 15.05 -17.38
N VAL A 348 11.42 14.40 -16.77
CA VAL A 348 12.80 14.31 -17.30
C VAL A 348 13.14 12.91 -17.85
N ASN A 349 12.13 12.07 -18.09
CA ASN A 349 12.25 10.69 -18.58
C ASN A 349 13.13 9.79 -17.70
N LEU A 350 13.13 10.04 -16.40
CA LEU A 350 13.94 9.29 -15.46
C LEU A 350 13.22 7.99 -15.10
N VAL A 351 13.83 6.86 -15.46
CA VAL A 351 13.18 5.55 -15.33
C VAL A 351 13.06 5.16 -13.86
N LYS A 352 11.84 4.88 -13.45
CA LYS A 352 11.48 4.47 -12.10
C LYS A 352 11.10 2.99 -12.07
N PHE A 353 11.49 2.32 -11.00
CA PHE A 353 11.09 0.97 -10.62
C PHE A 353 10.38 1.06 -9.27
N ASP A 354 9.14 0.59 -9.18
CA ASP A 354 8.40 0.57 -7.92
C ASP A 354 8.63 -0.76 -7.20
N LEU A 355 9.43 -0.71 -6.13
CA LEU A 355 9.68 -1.83 -5.23
C LEU A 355 8.80 -1.65 -4.00
N LEU A 356 7.62 -2.23 -3.97
CA LEU A 356 6.59 -2.00 -2.96
C LEU A 356 6.62 -3.07 -1.87
N GLY A 357 6.37 -2.67 -0.62
CA GLY A 357 6.20 -3.61 0.49
C GLY A 357 4.74 -4.00 0.64
N LEU A 358 4.45 -5.30 0.68
CA LEU A 358 3.10 -5.84 0.84
C LEU A 358 3.07 -6.84 1.99
N GLY A 359 2.49 -6.43 3.13
CA GLY A 359 2.44 -7.25 4.35
C GLY A 359 1.75 -8.61 4.16
N MET A 360 0.76 -8.70 3.25
CA MET A 360 0.13 -9.98 2.94
C MET A 360 1.11 -11.01 2.35
N LEU A 361 2.12 -10.59 1.57
CA LEU A 361 3.15 -11.52 1.10
C LEU A 361 3.97 -12.06 2.27
N SER A 362 4.31 -11.22 3.25
CA SER A 362 5.00 -11.67 4.47
C SER A 362 4.14 -12.65 5.28
N ALA A 363 2.84 -12.37 5.43
CA ALA A 363 1.92 -13.28 6.11
C ALA A 363 1.77 -14.61 5.37
N LEU A 364 1.64 -14.59 4.03
CA LEU A 364 1.56 -15.81 3.23
C LEU A 364 2.85 -16.61 3.29
N HIS A 365 4.02 -15.97 3.22
CA HIS A 365 5.30 -16.68 3.32
C HIS A 365 5.43 -17.38 4.68
N ARG A 366 5.17 -16.66 5.79
CA ARG A 366 5.13 -17.26 7.14
C ARG A 366 4.17 -18.44 7.22
N ALA A 367 3.00 -18.34 6.60
CA ALA A 367 2.04 -19.45 6.57
C ALA A 367 2.58 -20.65 5.78
N ILE A 368 3.29 -20.44 4.66
CA ILE A 368 3.96 -21.51 3.90
C ILE A 368 5.00 -22.21 4.79
N ASP A 369 5.81 -21.45 5.52
CA ASP A 369 6.83 -22.01 6.42
C ASP A 369 6.21 -22.82 7.54
N TYR A 370 5.15 -22.30 8.17
CA TYR A 370 4.41 -23.01 9.21
C TYR A 370 3.72 -24.27 8.66
N ILE A 371 3.17 -24.25 7.45
CA ILE A 371 2.60 -25.45 6.82
C ILE A 371 3.71 -26.47 6.56
N ALA A 372 4.88 -26.05 6.09
CA ALA A 372 6.03 -26.94 5.89
C ALA A 372 6.47 -27.58 7.21
N GLU A 373 6.56 -26.81 8.29
CA GLU A 373 6.99 -27.28 9.61
C GLU A 373 5.98 -28.22 10.27
N PHE A 374 4.69 -27.87 10.27
CA PHE A 374 3.66 -28.60 11.03
C PHE A 374 2.87 -29.62 10.20
N ARG A 375 2.97 -29.58 8.86
CA ARG A 375 2.31 -30.55 7.96
C ARG A 375 3.30 -31.35 7.12
N GLY A 376 4.59 -31.00 7.12
CA GLY A 376 5.61 -31.71 6.35
C GLY A 376 5.49 -31.54 4.83
N ARG A 377 4.75 -30.52 4.37
CA ARG A 377 4.59 -30.21 2.94
C ARG A 377 4.77 -28.71 2.70
N ARG A 378 5.51 -28.33 1.68
CA ARG A 378 5.56 -26.95 1.20
C ARG A 378 4.47 -26.77 0.15
N ILE A 379 3.76 -25.63 0.20
CA ILE A 379 2.75 -25.28 -0.81
C ILE A 379 3.31 -24.23 -1.76
N ASP A 380 2.97 -24.32 -3.04
CA ASP A 380 3.13 -23.22 -4.00
C ASP A 380 1.79 -22.48 -4.12
N LEU A 381 1.80 -21.17 -3.90
CA LEU A 381 0.62 -20.32 -4.00
C LEU A 381 -0.02 -20.37 -5.39
N ALA A 382 0.78 -20.59 -6.44
CA ALA A 382 0.30 -20.68 -7.82
C ALA A 382 -0.39 -22.03 -8.13
N GLU A 383 -0.13 -23.07 -7.33
CA GLU A 383 -0.67 -24.42 -7.52
C GLU A 383 -1.84 -24.74 -6.59
N ILE A 384 -2.30 -23.77 -5.78
CA ILE A 384 -3.45 -23.97 -4.89
C ILE A 384 -4.70 -24.26 -5.73
N PRO A 385 -5.39 -25.40 -5.49
CA PRO A 385 -6.57 -25.78 -6.26
C PRO A 385 -7.74 -24.83 -5.98
N GLN A 386 -8.59 -24.66 -7.00
CA GLN A 386 -9.82 -23.87 -6.91
C GLN A 386 -10.95 -24.72 -6.30
N GLU A 387 -11.43 -24.36 -5.11
CA GLU A 387 -12.35 -25.16 -4.28
C GLU A 387 -13.65 -24.41 -3.98
N ASP A 388 -14.79 -25.11 -4.06
CA ASP A 388 -16.12 -24.55 -3.79
C ASP A 388 -16.28 -24.07 -2.33
N GLU A 389 -15.58 -24.72 -1.39
CA GLU A 389 -15.60 -24.41 0.04
C GLU A 389 -14.98 -23.04 0.34
N VAL A 390 -13.90 -22.67 -0.37
CA VAL A 390 -13.27 -21.34 -0.26
C VAL A 390 -14.25 -20.27 -0.71
N TYR A 391 -14.91 -20.49 -1.86
CA TYR A 391 -15.96 -19.60 -2.33
C TYR A 391 -17.17 -19.55 -1.39
N ALA A 392 -17.55 -20.67 -0.80
CA ALA A 392 -18.64 -20.73 0.17
C ALA A 392 -18.32 -19.93 1.44
N MET A 393 -17.08 -19.98 1.93
CA MET A 393 -16.60 -19.15 3.03
C MET A 393 -16.70 -17.66 2.70
N LEU A 394 -16.20 -17.26 1.53
CA LEU A 394 -16.29 -15.87 1.06
C LEU A 394 -17.75 -15.42 0.92
N CYS A 395 -18.65 -16.25 0.40
CA CYS A 395 -20.08 -15.92 0.32
C CYS A 395 -20.75 -15.69 1.67
N ARG A 396 -20.21 -16.20 2.77
CA ARG A 396 -20.68 -15.90 4.13
C ARG A 396 -20.07 -14.62 4.71
N ALA A 397 -19.30 -13.87 3.91
CA ALA A 397 -18.47 -12.75 4.31
C ALA A 397 -17.42 -13.08 5.37
N ASP A 398 -17.04 -14.35 5.50
CA ASP A 398 -16.03 -14.80 6.44
C ASP A 398 -14.63 -14.52 5.89
N SER A 399 -14.23 -13.26 6.01
CA SER A 399 -13.10 -12.67 5.28
C SER A 399 -12.22 -11.77 6.15
N VAL A 400 -12.40 -11.78 7.47
CA VAL A 400 -11.47 -11.11 8.41
C VAL A 400 -10.05 -11.64 8.17
N GLY A 401 -9.08 -10.74 7.97
CA GLY A 401 -7.69 -11.07 7.68
C GLY A 401 -7.40 -11.46 6.21
N VAL A 402 -8.44 -11.66 5.39
CA VAL A 402 -8.29 -12.01 3.96
C VAL A 402 -7.93 -10.75 3.17
N PHE A 403 -6.97 -10.89 2.24
CA PHE A 403 -6.49 -9.77 1.44
C PHE A 403 -7.61 -9.07 0.67
N GLN A 404 -7.61 -7.73 0.66
CA GLN A 404 -8.51 -6.83 -0.11
C GLN A 404 -10.03 -6.92 0.16
N VAL A 405 -10.57 -8.06 0.57
CA VAL A 405 -12.02 -8.29 0.72
C VAL A 405 -12.51 -8.25 2.18
N GLU A 406 -11.71 -7.71 3.09
CA GLU A 406 -11.98 -7.68 4.54
C GLU A 406 -12.62 -6.38 5.06
N SER A 407 -12.77 -5.35 4.23
CA SER A 407 -13.40 -4.08 4.64
C SER A 407 -14.91 -4.25 4.81
N ARG A 408 -15.57 -3.43 5.65
CA ARG A 408 -17.03 -3.51 5.87
C ARG A 408 -17.85 -3.47 4.58
N ALA A 409 -17.46 -2.64 3.61
CA ALA A 409 -18.15 -2.52 2.33
C ALA A 409 -17.99 -3.79 1.48
N GLN A 410 -16.78 -4.36 1.45
CA GLN A 410 -16.49 -5.63 0.76
C GLN A 410 -17.22 -6.80 1.42
N MET A 411 -17.12 -6.93 2.74
CA MET A 411 -17.85 -7.94 3.52
C MET A 411 -19.37 -7.87 3.31
N SER A 412 -19.95 -6.67 3.17
CA SER A 412 -21.38 -6.53 2.88
C SER A 412 -21.76 -6.95 1.45
N THR A 413 -20.79 -6.95 0.53
CA THR A 413 -20.99 -7.24 -0.89
C THR A 413 -20.86 -8.72 -1.16
N LEU A 414 -19.90 -9.41 -0.53
CA LEU A 414 -19.64 -10.83 -0.75
C LEU A 414 -20.91 -11.72 -0.71
N PRO A 415 -21.83 -11.61 0.28
CA PRO A 415 -23.06 -12.42 0.30
C PRO A 415 -24.06 -12.08 -0.80
N ARG A 416 -23.96 -10.88 -1.38
CA ARG A 416 -24.79 -10.39 -2.49
C ARG A 416 -24.19 -10.82 -3.83
N LEU A 417 -22.87 -10.68 -3.99
CA LEU A 417 -22.13 -11.09 -5.19
C LEU A 417 -22.15 -12.61 -5.39
N LYS A 418 -21.99 -13.35 -4.29
CA LYS A 418 -21.87 -14.81 -4.24
C LYS A 418 -20.80 -15.36 -5.20
N PRO A 419 -19.50 -15.08 -4.95
CA PRO A 419 -18.43 -15.64 -5.78
C PRO A 419 -18.48 -17.17 -5.82
N ARG A 420 -18.19 -17.75 -7.00
CA ARG A 420 -18.20 -19.20 -7.31
C ARG A 420 -17.03 -19.62 -8.22
N ARG A 421 -16.25 -18.67 -8.72
CA ARG A 421 -15.09 -18.91 -9.59
C ARG A 421 -14.08 -17.79 -9.41
N PHE A 422 -12.85 -18.03 -9.83
CA PHE A 422 -11.73 -17.11 -9.63
C PHE A 422 -12.02 -15.72 -10.20
N TYR A 423 -12.61 -15.67 -11.40
CA TYR A 423 -12.94 -14.40 -12.06
C TYR A 423 -13.97 -13.55 -11.28
N ASP A 424 -14.78 -14.15 -10.39
CA ASP A 424 -15.67 -13.36 -9.54
C ASP A 424 -14.89 -12.57 -8.48
N LEU A 425 -13.74 -13.08 -8.03
CA LEU A 425 -12.85 -12.36 -7.12
C LEU A 425 -12.17 -11.18 -7.84
N VAL A 426 -11.81 -11.38 -9.12
CA VAL A 426 -11.32 -10.31 -10.00
C VAL A 426 -12.35 -9.18 -10.09
N VAL A 427 -13.64 -9.52 -10.19
CA VAL A 427 -14.72 -8.53 -10.16
C VAL A 427 -14.88 -7.90 -8.77
N GLU A 428 -14.88 -8.67 -7.68
CA GLU A 428 -15.07 -8.15 -6.32
C GLU A 428 -14.01 -7.10 -5.95
N VAL A 429 -12.75 -7.35 -6.29
CA VAL A 429 -11.64 -6.42 -6.07
C VAL A 429 -11.87 -5.09 -6.82
N ALA A 430 -12.56 -5.11 -7.96
CA ALA A 430 -12.84 -3.92 -8.76
C ALA A 430 -14.16 -3.21 -8.38
N LEU A 431 -15.15 -3.96 -7.90
CA LEU A 431 -16.54 -3.50 -7.82
C LEU A 431 -16.81 -2.47 -6.71
N ILE A 432 -16.22 -2.66 -5.52
CA ILE A 432 -16.51 -1.82 -4.35
C ILE A 432 -15.55 -0.64 -4.27
N ARG A 433 -15.85 0.37 -5.10
CA ARG A 433 -15.11 1.63 -5.21
C ARG A 433 -16.08 2.77 -5.50
N PRO A 434 -15.73 4.04 -5.17
CA PRO A 434 -16.61 5.19 -5.40
C PRO A 434 -17.13 5.27 -6.85
N GLY A 435 -16.27 4.93 -7.82
CA GLY A 435 -16.59 5.01 -9.25
C GLY A 435 -17.71 4.09 -9.71
N PRO A 436 -17.57 2.75 -9.65
CA PRO A 436 -18.64 1.81 -10.02
C PRO A 436 -19.95 2.01 -9.24
N ILE A 437 -19.87 2.46 -7.97
CA ILE A 437 -21.05 2.78 -7.15
C ILE A 437 -21.78 3.99 -7.74
N GLN A 438 -21.05 5.07 -8.06
CA GLN A 438 -21.62 6.28 -8.68
C GLN A 438 -22.06 6.06 -10.12
N GLY A 439 -21.36 5.20 -10.86
CA GLY A 439 -21.67 4.82 -12.25
C GLY A 439 -22.85 3.84 -12.38
N GLY A 440 -23.43 3.39 -11.26
CA GLY A 440 -24.61 2.52 -11.26
C GLY A 440 -24.36 1.09 -11.74
N SER A 441 -23.11 0.67 -11.95
CA SER A 441 -22.75 -0.65 -12.51
C SER A 441 -22.84 -1.80 -11.50
N VAL A 442 -22.75 -1.51 -10.19
CA VAL A 442 -22.72 -2.53 -9.13
C VAL A 442 -24.01 -3.35 -9.06
N HIS A 443 -25.16 -2.68 -9.03
CA HIS A 443 -26.45 -3.35 -8.86
C HIS A 443 -26.86 -4.21 -10.07
N PRO A 444 -26.74 -3.74 -11.34
CA PRO A 444 -26.99 -4.57 -12.51
C PRO A 444 -26.12 -5.83 -12.53
N TYR A 445 -24.82 -5.72 -12.23
CA TYR A 445 -23.94 -6.88 -12.20
C TYR A 445 -24.41 -7.91 -11.17
N ILE A 446 -24.69 -7.48 -9.94
CA ILE A 446 -25.16 -8.37 -8.86
C ILE A 446 -26.49 -9.04 -9.21
N ARG A 447 -27.46 -8.31 -9.79
CA ARG A 447 -28.76 -8.88 -10.19
C ARG A 447 -28.60 -9.93 -11.28
N ARG A 448 -27.81 -9.64 -12.31
CA ARG A 448 -27.51 -10.60 -13.40
C ARG A 448 -26.78 -11.82 -12.89
N ARG A 449 -25.81 -11.62 -12.00
CA ARG A 449 -25.07 -12.72 -11.37
C ARG A 449 -25.97 -13.65 -10.57
N ASN A 450 -26.98 -13.10 -9.90
CA ASN A 450 -27.97 -13.86 -9.14
C ASN A 450 -29.15 -14.39 -9.98
N GLY A 451 -29.14 -14.21 -11.31
CA GLY A 451 -30.24 -14.61 -12.18
C GLY A 451 -31.54 -13.81 -11.98
N GLN A 452 -31.47 -12.64 -11.33
CA GLN A 452 -32.61 -11.75 -11.10
C GLN A 452 -32.89 -10.83 -12.30
N GLU A 453 -31.94 -10.73 -13.22
CA GLU A 453 -32.01 -9.95 -14.46
C GLU A 453 -31.31 -10.76 -15.57
N PRO A 454 -31.88 -10.91 -16.78
CA PRO A 454 -31.20 -11.59 -17.88
C PRO A 454 -29.96 -10.81 -18.32
N VAL A 455 -28.92 -11.53 -18.77
CA VAL A 455 -27.75 -10.91 -19.38
C VAL A 455 -28.12 -10.40 -20.77
N THR A 456 -27.95 -9.10 -20.99
CA THR A 456 -28.23 -8.44 -22.27
C THR A 456 -27.05 -7.56 -22.68
N TYR A 457 -26.92 -7.36 -24.00
CA TYR A 457 -25.92 -6.51 -24.61
C TYR A 457 -26.62 -5.51 -25.52
N LEU A 458 -26.08 -4.29 -25.64
CA LEU A 458 -26.62 -3.28 -26.57
C LEU A 458 -26.45 -3.69 -28.03
N HIS A 459 -25.44 -4.51 -28.31
CA HIS A 459 -25.16 -5.04 -29.64
C HIS A 459 -24.42 -6.38 -29.50
N PRO A 460 -24.64 -7.37 -30.40
CA PRO A 460 -23.94 -8.67 -30.35
C PRO A 460 -22.41 -8.56 -30.32
N LEU A 461 -21.83 -7.55 -30.99
CA LEU A 461 -20.38 -7.32 -30.99
C LEU A 461 -19.81 -7.02 -29.59
N LEU A 462 -20.63 -6.59 -28.64
CA LEU A 462 -20.18 -6.31 -27.28
C LEU A 462 -20.03 -7.57 -26.41
N GLU A 463 -20.56 -8.71 -26.85
CA GLU A 463 -20.51 -9.96 -26.07
C GLU A 463 -19.06 -10.41 -25.82
N ASN A 464 -18.17 -10.23 -26.79
CA ASN A 464 -16.75 -10.53 -26.65
C ASN A 464 -16.09 -9.70 -25.52
N SER A 465 -16.33 -8.39 -25.49
CA SER A 465 -15.78 -7.49 -24.47
C SER A 465 -16.44 -7.59 -23.08
N LEU A 466 -17.76 -7.82 -23.01
CA LEU A 466 -18.55 -7.71 -21.78
C LEU A 466 -19.08 -9.04 -21.26
N GLY A 467 -18.89 -10.15 -21.96
CA GLY A 467 -19.45 -11.46 -21.57
C GLY A 467 -18.96 -11.93 -20.20
N LYS A 468 -17.67 -11.73 -19.91
CA LYS A 468 -17.08 -12.08 -18.60
C LYS A 468 -17.70 -11.29 -17.44
N THR A 469 -18.20 -10.09 -17.70
CA THR A 469 -18.83 -9.20 -16.74
C THR A 469 -20.33 -9.06 -16.93
N LEU A 470 -20.96 -10.06 -17.56
CA LEU A 470 -22.42 -10.17 -17.68
C LEU A 470 -23.06 -8.93 -18.35
N GLY A 471 -22.41 -8.38 -19.38
CA GLY A 471 -22.91 -7.23 -20.13
C GLY A 471 -22.76 -5.88 -19.41
N VAL A 472 -21.96 -5.82 -18.34
CA VAL A 472 -21.72 -4.60 -17.56
C VAL A 472 -20.25 -4.17 -17.70
N PRO A 473 -19.93 -2.95 -18.15
CA PRO A 473 -18.55 -2.48 -18.22
C PRO A 473 -17.99 -2.25 -16.80
N LEU A 474 -16.90 -2.95 -16.46
CA LEU A 474 -16.25 -2.92 -15.15
C LEU A 474 -14.74 -2.67 -15.20
N PHE A 475 -14.09 -2.84 -16.37
CA PHE A 475 -12.64 -2.64 -16.51
C PHE A 475 -12.25 -1.72 -17.66
N GLN A 476 -11.06 -1.12 -17.55
CA GLN A 476 -10.49 -0.26 -18.59
C GLN A 476 -10.20 -1.04 -19.88
N GLU A 477 -9.67 -2.26 -19.74
CA GLU A 477 -9.39 -3.21 -20.81
C GLU A 477 -10.67 -3.52 -21.60
N GLN A 478 -11.82 -3.62 -20.93
CA GLN A 478 -13.11 -3.81 -21.59
C GLN A 478 -13.51 -2.60 -22.43
N LEU A 479 -13.29 -1.37 -21.96
CA LEU A 479 -13.55 -0.19 -22.80
C LEU A 479 -12.71 -0.20 -24.07
N MET A 480 -11.45 -0.58 -23.95
CA MET A 480 -10.56 -0.70 -25.09
C MET A 480 -11.09 -1.77 -26.07
N GLN A 481 -11.44 -2.95 -25.55
CA GLN A 481 -12.02 -4.03 -26.35
C GLN A 481 -13.34 -3.64 -26.98
N MET A 482 -14.21 -2.89 -26.29
CA MET A 482 -15.45 -2.35 -26.86
C MET A 482 -15.17 -1.46 -28.08
N ALA A 483 -14.20 -0.54 -27.99
CA ALA A 483 -13.83 0.33 -29.11
C ALA A 483 -13.30 -0.48 -30.32
N ILE A 484 -12.52 -1.53 -30.06
CA ILE A 484 -12.04 -2.46 -31.08
C ILE A 484 -13.22 -3.22 -31.71
N ASP A 485 -14.14 -3.73 -30.90
CA ASP A 485 -15.26 -4.59 -31.32
C ASP A 485 -16.41 -3.84 -32.00
N VAL A 486 -16.69 -2.59 -31.62
CA VAL A 486 -17.81 -1.82 -32.19
C VAL A 486 -17.37 -0.79 -33.23
N ALA A 487 -16.13 -0.31 -33.18
CA ALA A 487 -15.66 0.77 -34.08
C ALA A 487 -14.41 0.42 -34.91
N GLY A 488 -13.86 -0.79 -34.74
CA GLY A 488 -12.66 -1.22 -35.47
C GLY A 488 -11.44 -0.37 -35.17
N PHE A 489 -11.31 0.06 -33.92
CA PHE A 489 -10.09 0.70 -33.46
C PHE A 489 -8.96 -0.33 -33.46
N THR A 490 -7.74 0.14 -33.72
CA THR A 490 -6.54 -0.62 -33.36
C THR A 490 -6.38 -0.59 -31.83
N PRO A 491 -5.67 -1.56 -31.22
CA PRO A 491 -5.41 -1.54 -29.78
C PRO A 491 -4.75 -0.24 -29.29
N ALA A 492 -3.88 0.37 -30.11
CA ALA A 492 -3.25 1.66 -29.81
C ALA A 492 -4.27 2.81 -29.76
N GLN A 493 -5.13 2.93 -30.78
CA GLN A 493 -6.23 3.91 -30.79
C GLN A 493 -7.20 3.73 -29.62
N ALA A 494 -7.42 2.49 -29.19
CA ALA A 494 -8.29 2.18 -28.06
C ALA A 494 -7.69 2.66 -26.73
N ASP A 495 -6.38 2.51 -26.52
CA ASP A 495 -5.69 3.12 -25.36
C ASP A 495 -5.70 4.66 -25.47
N GLU A 496 -5.53 5.20 -26.68
CA GLU A 496 -5.62 6.65 -26.92
C GLU A 496 -6.97 7.23 -26.46
N LEU A 497 -8.06 6.54 -26.78
CA LEU A 497 -9.42 6.90 -26.36
C LEU A 497 -9.55 6.87 -24.84
N ARG A 498 -9.08 5.80 -24.20
CA ARG A 498 -9.10 5.66 -22.73
C ARG A 498 -8.36 6.82 -22.05
N GLN A 499 -7.16 7.16 -22.53
CA GLN A 499 -6.38 8.28 -21.98
C GLN A 499 -7.08 9.62 -22.16
N ALA A 500 -7.65 9.87 -23.34
CA ALA A 500 -8.36 11.11 -23.65
C ALA A 500 -9.57 11.30 -22.73
N MET A 501 -10.34 10.23 -22.50
CA MET A 501 -11.53 10.26 -21.64
C MET A 501 -11.19 10.49 -20.15
N GLY A 502 -10.01 10.05 -19.67
CA GLY A 502 -9.55 10.30 -18.31
C GLY A 502 -8.92 11.69 -18.10
N SER A 503 -8.59 12.42 -19.16
CA SER A 503 -7.89 13.71 -19.08
C SER A 503 -8.84 14.90 -19.16
N LYS A 504 -8.78 15.83 -18.19
CA LYS A 504 -9.52 17.11 -18.27
C LYS A 504 -8.95 18.10 -19.29
N ARG A 505 -7.78 17.80 -19.88
CA ARG A 505 -6.91 18.78 -20.56
C ARG A 505 -7.01 18.82 -22.09
N SER A 506 -7.77 17.96 -22.77
CA SER A 506 -7.83 18.01 -24.25
C SER A 506 -9.21 17.73 -24.84
N ARG A 507 -10.05 18.78 -24.91
CA ARG A 507 -11.37 18.74 -25.53
C ARG A 507 -11.31 18.39 -27.03
N ALA A 508 -10.30 18.91 -27.73
CA ALA A 508 -10.10 18.69 -29.17
C ALA A 508 -9.72 17.23 -29.50
N ARG A 509 -8.81 16.61 -28.72
CA ARG A 509 -8.45 15.19 -28.88
C ARG A 509 -9.64 14.27 -28.67
N MET A 510 -10.45 14.56 -27.64
CA MET A 510 -11.66 13.79 -27.34
C MET A 510 -12.69 13.89 -28.47
N THR A 511 -12.93 15.09 -29.02
CA THR A 511 -13.84 15.26 -30.17
C THR A 511 -13.39 14.44 -31.38
N ARG A 512 -12.10 14.49 -31.74
CA ARG A 512 -11.54 13.71 -32.86
C ARG A 512 -11.78 12.21 -32.69
N LEU A 513 -11.50 11.68 -31.48
CA LEU A 513 -11.64 10.26 -31.19
C LEU A 513 -13.10 9.82 -31.14
N ARG A 514 -14.00 10.66 -30.61
CA ARG A 514 -15.44 10.45 -30.67
C ARG A 514 -15.91 10.33 -32.12
N ASP A 515 -15.59 11.29 -32.98
CA ASP A 515 -16.07 11.29 -34.35
C ASP A 515 -15.55 10.05 -35.12
N ARG A 516 -14.31 9.63 -34.87
CA ARG A 516 -13.75 8.38 -35.40
C ARG A 516 -14.46 7.13 -34.87
N LEU A 517 -14.87 7.12 -33.59
CA LEU A 517 -15.64 6.03 -32.97
C LEU A 517 -16.99 5.87 -33.67
N TYR A 518 -17.75 6.95 -33.83
CA TYR A 518 -19.04 6.93 -34.54
C TYR A 518 -18.92 6.49 -35.99
N ALA A 519 -17.91 6.97 -36.72
CA ALA A 519 -17.66 6.53 -38.09
C ALA A 519 -17.38 5.02 -38.16
N GLY A 520 -16.62 4.48 -37.20
CA GLY A 520 -16.36 3.05 -37.10
C GLY A 520 -17.60 2.22 -36.75
N MET A 521 -18.41 2.71 -35.80
CA MET A 521 -19.70 2.10 -35.43
C MET A 521 -20.64 2.02 -36.63
N ALA A 522 -20.73 3.10 -37.41
CA ALA A 522 -21.56 3.13 -38.62
C ALA A 522 -21.10 2.09 -39.67
N GLN A 523 -19.80 1.90 -39.86
CA GLN A 523 -19.26 0.85 -40.76
C GLN A 523 -19.62 -0.57 -40.32
N ARG A 524 -19.95 -0.76 -39.04
CA ARG A 524 -20.36 -2.04 -38.44
C ARG A 524 -21.88 -2.14 -38.21
N GLY A 525 -22.66 -1.22 -38.77
CA GLY A 525 -24.12 -1.23 -38.69
C GLY A 525 -24.70 -0.68 -37.38
N ILE A 526 -23.88 -0.04 -36.53
CA ILE A 526 -24.29 0.54 -35.25
C ILE A 526 -24.49 2.05 -35.46
N THR A 527 -25.75 2.50 -35.45
CA THR A 527 -26.13 3.91 -35.67
C THR A 527 -27.30 4.31 -34.76
N GLY A 528 -27.58 5.62 -34.67
CA GLY A 528 -28.68 6.15 -33.86
C GLY A 528 -28.50 5.91 -32.36
N ASP A 529 -29.62 5.72 -31.65
CA ASP A 529 -29.67 5.64 -30.18
C ASP A 529 -28.71 4.60 -29.58
N ILE A 530 -28.48 3.47 -30.27
CA ILE A 530 -27.56 2.42 -29.80
C ILE A 530 -26.11 2.94 -29.78
N ALA A 531 -25.71 3.69 -30.81
CA ALA A 531 -24.36 4.26 -30.89
C ALA A 531 -24.14 5.30 -29.78
N ASP A 532 -25.16 6.13 -29.53
CA ASP A 532 -25.13 7.13 -28.46
C ASP A 532 -25.05 6.48 -27.08
N GLU A 533 -25.86 5.45 -26.81
CA GLU A 533 -25.84 4.75 -25.53
C GLU A 533 -24.50 4.03 -25.28
N ILE A 534 -23.88 3.46 -26.32
CA ILE A 534 -22.54 2.85 -26.21
C ILE A 534 -21.52 3.93 -25.84
N TYR A 535 -21.51 5.07 -26.54
CA TYR A 535 -20.58 6.16 -26.25
C TYR A 535 -20.78 6.71 -24.83
N ASP A 536 -22.03 6.94 -24.42
CA ASP A 536 -22.35 7.46 -23.09
C ASP A 536 -21.91 6.49 -21.98
N LYS A 537 -22.09 5.18 -22.16
CA LYS A 537 -21.58 4.17 -21.21
C LYS A 537 -20.06 4.18 -21.15
N MET A 538 -19.38 4.28 -22.29
CA MET A 538 -17.91 4.37 -22.31
C MET A 538 -17.41 5.64 -21.62
N ALA A 539 -18.02 6.80 -21.89
CA ALA A 539 -17.64 8.09 -21.31
C ALA A 539 -17.94 8.17 -19.81
N ALA A 540 -19.11 7.68 -19.37
CA ALA A 540 -19.47 7.61 -17.96
C ALA A 540 -18.49 6.74 -17.18
N PHE A 541 -18.08 5.62 -17.75
CA PHE A 541 -17.20 4.65 -17.10
C PHE A 541 -15.71 5.05 -17.13
N ALA A 542 -15.24 5.82 -18.11
CA ALA A 542 -13.83 6.15 -18.26
C ALA A 542 -13.20 6.90 -17.05
N ASN A 543 -14.00 7.65 -16.30
CA ASN A 543 -13.54 8.31 -15.06
C ASN A 543 -13.38 7.34 -13.88
N TYR A 544 -13.91 6.12 -14.00
CA TYR A 544 -14.12 5.19 -12.89
C TYR A 544 -13.57 3.79 -13.15
N GLY A 545 -13.11 3.53 -14.38
CA GLY A 545 -12.70 2.20 -14.77
C GLY A 545 -11.45 1.73 -14.05
N PHE A 546 -11.47 0.47 -13.64
CA PHE A 546 -10.36 -0.18 -12.96
C PHE A 546 -9.53 -1.04 -13.92
N PRO A 547 -8.20 -1.13 -13.76
CA PRO A 547 -7.37 -2.07 -14.51
C PRO A 547 -7.73 -3.53 -14.19
N GLU A 548 -8.19 -4.29 -15.18
CA GLU A 548 -8.46 -5.72 -15.06
C GLU A 548 -7.21 -6.47 -14.62
N SER A 549 -6.09 -6.19 -15.27
CA SER A 549 -4.82 -6.89 -15.00
C SER A 549 -4.33 -6.72 -13.56
N HIS A 550 -4.54 -5.54 -12.98
CA HIS A 550 -4.21 -5.29 -11.57
C HIS A 550 -5.16 -6.05 -10.63
N SER A 551 -6.45 -6.10 -10.99
CA SER A 551 -7.46 -6.86 -10.23
C SER A 551 -7.15 -8.36 -10.23
N VAL A 552 -6.69 -8.89 -11.36
CA VAL A 552 -6.26 -10.30 -11.49
C VAL A 552 -5.10 -10.61 -10.55
N SER A 553 -4.02 -9.80 -10.56
CA SER A 553 -2.87 -10.01 -9.66
C SER A 553 -3.28 -10.05 -8.19
N PHE A 554 -4.22 -9.20 -7.77
CA PHE A 554 -4.69 -9.17 -6.39
C PHE A 554 -5.66 -10.31 -6.05
N ALA A 555 -6.50 -10.72 -7.00
CA ALA A 555 -7.42 -11.85 -6.82
C ALA A 555 -6.69 -13.17 -6.47
N TYR A 556 -5.47 -13.38 -6.98
CA TYR A 556 -4.63 -14.50 -6.55
C TYR A 556 -4.33 -14.46 -5.06
N LEU A 557 -3.92 -13.32 -4.51
CA LEU A 557 -3.67 -13.17 -3.08
C LEU A 557 -4.95 -13.27 -2.25
N VAL A 558 -6.08 -12.77 -2.75
CA VAL A 558 -7.40 -13.00 -2.13
C VAL A 558 -7.68 -14.49 -2.00
N TYR A 559 -7.49 -15.23 -3.09
CA TYR A 559 -7.73 -16.67 -3.12
C TYR A 559 -6.78 -17.44 -2.20
N SER A 560 -5.47 -17.19 -2.29
CA SER A 560 -4.46 -17.86 -1.45
C SER A 560 -4.68 -17.60 0.04
N SER A 561 -4.94 -16.35 0.44
CA SER A 561 -5.23 -16.03 1.85
C SER A 561 -6.55 -16.65 2.33
N SER A 562 -7.57 -16.72 1.47
CA SER A 562 -8.84 -17.39 1.79
C SER A 562 -8.67 -18.90 1.97
N TRP A 563 -7.88 -19.54 1.10
CA TRP A 563 -7.61 -20.98 1.17
C TRP A 563 -6.87 -21.33 2.47
N ILE A 564 -5.81 -20.58 2.81
CA ILE A 564 -5.06 -20.79 4.05
C ILE A 564 -5.94 -20.52 5.28
N LYS A 565 -6.77 -19.47 5.26
CA LYS A 565 -7.73 -19.20 6.33
C LYS A 565 -8.69 -20.38 6.56
N LEU A 566 -9.22 -20.95 5.48
CA LEU A 566 -10.18 -22.04 5.56
C LEU A 566 -9.55 -23.33 6.11
N HIS A 567 -8.40 -23.72 5.57
CA HIS A 567 -7.77 -25.02 5.85
C HIS A 567 -6.85 -25.02 7.06
N GLU A 568 -6.20 -23.89 7.34
CA GLU A 568 -5.16 -23.77 8.36
C GLU A 568 -5.37 -22.48 9.21
N PRO A 569 -6.54 -22.32 9.88
CA PRO A 569 -6.90 -21.06 10.56
C PRO A 569 -5.94 -20.67 11.68
N ALA A 570 -5.37 -21.65 12.41
CA ALA A 570 -4.37 -21.39 13.44
C ALA A 570 -3.08 -20.82 12.85
N ILE A 571 -2.57 -21.45 11.77
CA ILE A 571 -1.40 -21.00 11.02
C ILE A 571 -1.63 -19.59 10.47
N PHE A 572 -2.80 -19.36 9.85
CA PHE A 572 -3.15 -18.06 9.28
C PHE A 572 -3.15 -16.96 10.35
N CYS A 573 -3.77 -17.21 11.50
CA CYS A 573 -3.81 -16.27 12.61
C CYS A 573 -2.41 -15.93 13.13
N ALA A 574 -1.57 -16.94 13.40
CA ALA A 574 -0.19 -16.72 13.85
C ALA A 574 0.62 -15.92 12.82
N ALA A 575 0.49 -16.25 11.53
CA ALA A 575 1.17 -15.55 10.45
C ALA A 575 0.73 -14.08 10.32
N LEU A 576 -0.58 -13.80 10.45
CA LEU A 576 -1.11 -12.43 10.43
C LEU A 576 -0.65 -11.61 11.63
N ILE A 577 -0.61 -12.19 12.84
CA ILE A 577 -0.12 -11.52 14.06
C ILE A 577 1.35 -11.13 13.88
N ASN A 578 2.17 -12.05 13.36
CA ASN A 578 3.60 -11.85 13.15
C ASN A 578 3.94 -10.96 11.94
N SER A 579 2.94 -10.49 11.20
CA SER A 579 3.12 -9.59 10.03
C SER A 579 2.53 -8.19 10.28
N GLN A 580 2.12 -7.89 11.52
CA GLN A 580 1.62 -6.57 11.89
C GLN A 580 2.75 -5.53 11.95
N PRO A 581 2.48 -4.25 11.62
CA PRO A 581 1.16 -3.66 11.31
C PRO A 581 0.73 -3.88 9.84
N MET A 582 -0.44 -4.51 9.63
CA MET A 582 -1.06 -4.65 8.30
C MET A 582 -2.56 -4.96 8.41
N GLY A 583 -3.27 -4.82 7.29
CA GLY A 583 -4.71 -5.16 7.22
C GLY A 583 -5.60 -4.15 7.96
N PHE A 584 -6.90 -4.45 8.01
CA PHE A 584 -7.92 -3.57 8.63
C PHE A 584 -8.16 -3.84 10.11
N TRP A 585 -7.77 -5.02 10.60
CA TRP A 585 -8.21 -5.55 11.89
C TRP A 585 -7.08 -5.61 12.90
N SER A 586 -7.39 -5.28 14.16
CA SER A 586 -6.44 -5.39 15.27
C SER A 586 -6.08 -6.85 15.54
N PRO A 587 -4.90 -7.13 16.15
CA PRO A 587 -4.56 -8.48 16.61
C PRO A 587 -5.66 -9.15 17.43
N HIS A 588 -6.35 -8.40 18.29
CA HIS A 588 -7.48 -8.92 19.06
C HIS A 588 -8.61 -9.43 18.16
N THR A 589 -8.96 -8.67 17.12
CA THR A 589 -10.04 -9.09 16.21
C THR A 589 -9.65 -10.35 15.44
N LEU A 590 -8.38 -10.45 15.00
CA LEU A 590 -7.85 -11.64 14.33
C LEU A 590 -7.89 -12.88 15.23
N VAL A 591 -7.49 -12.73 16.50
CA VAL A 591 -7.56 -13.81 17.50
C VAL A 591 -9.01 -14.22 17.77
N GLN A 592 -9.92 -13.26 17.92
CA GLN A 592 -11.33 -13.56 18.13
C GLN A 592 -11.97 -14.23 16.91
N ASP A 593 -11.55 -13.88 15.69
CA ASP A 593 -11.97 -14.56 14.46
C ASP A 593 -11.49 -16.02 14.45
N ALA A 594 -10.20 -16.27 14.66
CA ALA A 594 -9.65 -17.62 14.74
C ALA A 594 -10.35 -18.49 15.82
N ARG A 595 -10.67 -17.90 16.98
CA ARG A 595 -11.45 -18.58 18.03
C ARG A 595 -12.86 -18.96 17.56
N ARG A 596 -13.52 -18.15 16.73
CA ARG A 596 -14.83 -18.51 16.12
C ARG A 596 -14.70 -19.68 15.14
N HIS A 597 -13.52 -19.89 14.56
CA HIS A 597 -13.19 -21.10 13.78
C HIS A 597 -12.71 -22.28 14.63
N GLY A 598 -12.81 -22.20 15.96
CA GLY A 598 -12.44 -23.27 16.89
C GLY A 598 -10.95 -23.37 17.18
N VAL A 599 -10.16 -22.35 16.86
CA VAL A 599 -8.74 -22.30 17.23
C VAL A 599 -8.60 -21.97 18.72
N VAL A 600 -7.84 -22.78 19.45
CA VAL A 600 -7.42 -22.47 20.82
C VAL A 600 -6.31 -21.42 20.77
N VAL A 601 -6.46 -20.34 21.54
CA VAL A 601 -5.47 -19.26 21.63
C VAL A 601 -5.06 -19.07 23.08
N ARG A 602 -3.76 -19.06 23.34
CA ARG A 602 -3.17 -18.97 24.68
C ARG A 602 -2.41 -17.66 24.86
N THR A 603 -2.43 -17.11 26.07
CA THR A 603 -1.64 -15.93 26.47
C THR A 603 -0.15 -16.22 26.40
N PRO A 604 0.71 -15.18 26.35
CA PRO A 604 2.15 -15.40 26.44
C PRO A 604 2.54 -16.02 27.79
N ASP A 605 3.56 -16.85 27.76
CA ASP A 605 4.20 -17.50 28.90
C ASP A 605 5.72 -17.41 28.72
N ILE A 606 6.45 -17.16 29.81
CA ILE A 606 7.87 -16.84 29.78
C ILE A 606 8.75 -17.99 29.29
N ASN A 607 8.38 -19.24 29.52
CA ASN A 607 9.19 -20.40 29.10
C ASN A 607 8.65 -21.08 27.83
N ALA A 608 7.36 -21.03 27.56
CA ALA A 608 6.74 -21.62 26.38
C ALA A 608 6.75 -20.70 25.17
N SER A 609 6.52 -19.39 25.34
CA SER A 609 6.29 -18.47 24.22
C SER A 609 7.58 -18.04 23.53
N ARG A 610 7.58 -18.07 22.19
CA ARG A 610 8.63 -17.44 21.38
C ARG A 610 8.53 -15.91 21.41
N ALA A 611 9.47 -15.23 20.77
CA ALA A 611 9.43 -13.78 20.61
C ALA A 611 8.15 -13.34 19.87
N GLY A 612 7.86 -13.98 18.73
CA GLY A 612 6.60 -13.85 17.99
C GLY A 612 5.56 -14.91 18.38
N ALA A 613 4.34 -14.76 17.86
CA ALA A 613 3.30 -15.79 18.00
C ALA A 613 3.78 -17.12 17.42
N TRP A 614 3.40 -18.22 18.06
CA TRP A 614 3.85 -19.57 17.71
C TRP A 614 2.69 -20.58 17.72
N LEU A 615 2.93 -21.76 17.15
CA LEU A 615 1.95 -22.84 17.06
C LEU A 615 2.35 -24.01 17.97
N GLU A 616 1.39 -24.50 18.73
CA GLU A 616 1.57 -25.62 19.66
C GLU A 616 0.57 -26.73 19.32
N PRO A 617 0.97 -28.03 19.27
CA PRO A 617 0.02 -29.12 19.11
C PRO A 617 -1.07 -29.09 20.19
N ASP A 618 -2.33 -29.17 19.77
CA ASP A 618 -3.49 -29.22 20.67
C ASP A 618 -4.65 -29.97 19.99
N ALA A 619 -5.03 -31.12 20.57
CA ALA A 619 -6.12 -31.94 20.08
C ALA A 619 -7.51 -31.27 20.20
N GLN A 620 -7.65 -30.25 21.06
CA GLN A 620 -8.90 -29.50 21.22
C GLN A 620 -9.04 -28.35 20.22
N SER A 621 -7.94 -27.99 19.54
CA SER A 621 -7.95 -26.92 18.55
C SER A 621 -8.28 -27.44 17.15
N THR A 622 -9.07 -26.70 16.39
CA THR A 622 -9.26 -26.96 14.95
C THR A 622 -7.90 -27.08 14.26
N SER A 623 -7.76 -28.06 13.37
CA SER A 623 -6.49 -28.41 12.68
C SER A 623 -5.35 -28.92 13.59
N GLY A 624 -5.64 -29.20 14.86
CA GLY A 624 -4.70 -29.81 15.81
C GLY A 624 -3.62 -28.86 16.32
N LEU A 625 -3.75 -27.54 16.09
CA LEU A 625 -2.76 -26.52 16.47
C LEU A 625 -3.43 -25.37 17.22
N ALA A 626 -2.91 -25.04 18.40
CA ALA A 626 -3.24 -23.83 19.13
C ALA A 626 -2.26 -22.70 18.80
N VAL A 627 -2.71 -21.45 18.92
CA VAL A 627 -1.85 -20.26 18.76
C VAL A 627 -1.41 -19.79 20.14
N ARG A 628 -0.10 -19.75 20.39
CA ARG A 628 0.52 -19.12 21.56
C ARG A 628 0.97 -17.72 21.20
N LEU A 629 0.50 -16.70 21.92
CA LEU A 629 0.98 -15.33 21.70
C LEU A 629 2.45 -15.19 22.10
N GLY A 630 3.21 -14.43 21.33
CA GLY A 630 4.63 -14.20 21.60
C GLY A 630 4.88 -13.20 22.72
N VAL A 631 6.02 -13.30 23.39
CA VAL A 631 6.43 -12.35 24.45
C VAL A 631 6.60 -10.93 23.90
N GLY A 632 6.97 -10.80 22.63
CA GLY A 632 7.09 -9.49 21.94
C GLY A 632 5.77 -8.74 21.79
N SER A 633 4.63 -9.44 21.90
CA SER A 633 3.30 -8.79 21.89
C SER A 633 3.04 -7.96 23.16
N VAL A 634 3.81 -8.19 24.23
CA VAL A 634 3.69 -7.43 25.48
C VAL A 634 4.21 -6.01 25.28
N ARG A 635 3.39 -5.05 25.66
CA ARG A 635 3.62 -3.61 25.56
C ARG A 635 4.97 -3.22 26.18
N GLY A 636 5.81 -2.58 25.38
CA GLY A 636 7.10 -2.05 25.81
C GLY A 636 8.25 -3.06 25.83
N ILE A 637 8.02 -4.32 25.44
CA ILE A 637 9.08 -5.32 25.28
C ILE A 637 9.80 -5.12 23.94
N GLY A 638 9.05 -5.14 22.84
CA GLY A 638 9.61 -5.05 21.49
C GLY A 638 10.44 -6.28 21.09
N ASP A 639 10.83 -6.37 19.81
CA ASP A 639 11.41 -7.58 19.24
C ASP A 639 12.79 -7.91 19.83
N ASP A 640 13.65 -6.91 20.01
CA ASP A 640 15.01 -7.11 20.50
C ASP A 640 15.05 -7.74 21.91
N LEU A 641 14.23 -7.25 22.84
CA LEU A 641 14.15 -7.83 24.18
C LEU A 641 13.46 -9.20 24.14
N ALA A 642 12.39 -9.36 23.36
CA ALA A 642 11.70 -10.63 23.24
C ALA A 642 12.62 -11.75 22.70
N ASN A 643 13.45 -11.46 21.70
CA ASN A 643 14.45 -12.39 21.16
C ASN A 643 15.52 -12.75 22.20
N ARG A 644 15.99 -11.78 23.01
CA ARG A 644 16.95 -12.05 24.10
C ARG A 644 16.34 -12.92 25.21
N ILE A 645 15.07 -12.66 25.56
CA ILE A 645 14.32 -13.50 26.51
C ILE A 645 14.24 -14.91 25.95
N GLU A 646 13.79 -15.08 24.71
CA GLU A 646 13.66 -16.38 24.06
C GLU A 646 14.96 -17.18 24.06
N ALA A 647 16.08 -16.53 23.70
CA ALA A 647 17.40 -17.17 23.65
C ALA A 647 17.95 -17.58 25.03
N ALA A 648 17.48 -16.94 26.11
CA ALA A 648 17.94 -17.20 27.47
C ALA A 648 17.05 -18.19 28.25
N ARG A 649 15.99 -18.74 27.65
CA ARG A 649 15.13 -19.75 28.28
C ARG A 649 15.82 -21.11 28.48
N PRO A 650 15.30 -21.99 29.37
CA PRO A 650 14.22 -21.75 30.33
C PRO A 650 14.73 -21.03 31.59
N PHE A 651 13.85 -20.29 32.24
CA PHE A 651 14.07 -19.61 33.52
C PHE A 651 13.42 -20.38 34.67
N ASN A 652 13.99 -20.27 35.87
CA ASN A 652 13.43 -20.90 37.07
C ASN A 652 12.44 -19.99 37.81
N ASP A 653 12.72 -18.69 37.83
CA ASP A 653 11.89 -17.67 38.47
C ASP A 653 12.15 -16.28 37.85
N VAL A 654 11.53 -15.24 38.43
CA VAL A 654 11.65 -13.85 37.95
C VAL A 654 13.05 -13.27 38.20
N GLU A 655 13.75 -13.69 39.27
CA GLU A 655 15.13 -13.23 39.55
C GLU A 655 16.09 -13.80 38.50
N ASP A 656 15.96 -15.08 38.16
CA ASP A 656 16.76 -15.75 37.12
C ASP A 656 16.61 -15.05 35.75
N LEU A 657 15.39 -14.62 35.40
CA LEU A 657 15.13 -13.81 34.21
C LEU A 657 15.93 -12.50 34.22
N VAL A 658 15.82 -11.69 35.27
CA VAL A 658 16.50 -10.38 35.33
C VAL A 658 18.01 -10.54 35.30
N ARG A 659 18.54 -11.58 35.95
CA ARG A 659 19.99 -11.86 35.97
C ARG A 659 20.50 -12.32 34.59
N ARG A 660 19.76 -13.19 33.89
CA ARG A 660 20.19 -13.75 32.59
C ARG A 660 19.91 -12.83 31.41
N VAL A 661 18.96 -11.91 31.55
CA VAL A 661 18.60 -10.92 30.52
C VAL A 661 18.82 -9.51 31.08
N PRO A 662 20.08 -9.04 31.14
CA PRO A 662 20.39 -7.74 31.73
C PRO A 662 19.75 -6.59 30.95
N GLY A 663 19.40 -5.53 31.68
CA GLY A 663 18.81 -4.31 31.13
C GLY A 663 17.28 -4.32 30.99
N ILE A 664 16.59 -5.32 31.54
CA ILE A 664 15.14 -5.26 31.73
C ILE A 664 14.82 -4.15 32.73
N SER A 665 14.02 -3.17 32.28
CA SER A 665 13.55 -2.09 33.16
C SER A 665 12.38 -2.54 34.04
N VAL A 666 12.16 -1.84 35.17
CA VAL A 666 10.99 -2.06 36.04
C VAL A 666 9.68 -2.03 35.25
N LYS A 667 9.52 -1.04 34.35
CA LYS A 667 8.31 -0.91 33.52
C LYS A 667 8.07 -2.11 32.61
N GLN A 668 9.14 -2.72 32.09
CA GLN A 668 9.05 -3.91 31.25
C GLN A 668 8.68 -5.13 32.08
N LEU A 669 9.26 -5.26 33.27
CA LEU A 669 8.91 -6.36 34.17
C LEU A 669 7.48 -6.26 34.69
N GLU A 670 7.01 -5.04 35.01
CA GLU A 670 5.61 -4.76 35.34
C GLU A 670 4.68 -5.11 34.17
N ALA A 671 5.06 -4.81 32.92
CA ALA A 671 4.27 -5.17 31.75
C ALA A 671 4.18 -6.69 31.55
N LEU A 672 5.28 -7.42 31.71
CA LEU A 672 5.32 -8.89 31.68
C LEU A 672 4.44 -9.49 32.78
N ALA A 673 4.57 -8.99 34.02
CA ALA A 673 3.74 -9.40 35.14
C ALA A 673 2.25 -9.11 34.89
N THR A 674 1.92 -7.94 34.33
CA THR A 674 0.54 -7.56 33.98
C THR A 674 -0.04 -8.46 32.90
N ALA A 675 0.76 -8.88 31.92
CA ALA A 675 0.37 -9.83 30.89
C ALA A 675 0.21 -11.28 31.39
N GLY A 676 0.56 -11.56 32.66
CA GLY A 676 0.43 -12.89 33.23
C GLY A 676 1.46 -13.91 32.74
N VAL A 677 2.58 -13.46 32.14
CA VAL A 677 3.56 -14.37 31.51
C VAL A 677 4.25 -15.33 32.47
N PHE A 678 4.16 -15.08 33.77
CA PHE A 678 4.77 -15.91 34.82
C PHE A 678 3.82 -16.95 35.40
N GLY A 679 2.53 -16.93 35.02
CA GLY A 679 1.49 -17.75 35.62
C GLY A 679 1.71 -19.25 35.38
N GLU A 680 1.78 -19.68 34.11
CA GLU A 680 1.93 -21.10 33.75
C GLU A 680 3.29 -21.66 34.19
N SER A 681 4.38 -20.92 33.97
CA SER A 681 5.73 -21.38 34.29
C SER A 681 6.10 -21.39 35.77
N PHE A 682 5.68 -20.37 36.53
CA PHE A 682 6.17 -20.15 37.91
C PHE A 682 5.08 -20.30 38.98
N ASP A 683 3.81 -20.49 38.60
CA ASP A 683 2.67 -20.47 39.52
C ASP A 683 2.58 -19.15 40.34
N VAL A 684 2.91 -18.03 39.70
CA VAL A 684 2.90 -16.70 40.32
C VAL A 684 1.74 -15.86 39.81
N SER A 685 0.90 -15.37 40.74
CA SER A 685 -0.22 -14.47 40.39
C SER A 685 0.28 -13.12 39.85
N ARG A 686 -0.50 -12.49 38.95
CA ARG A 686 -0.17 -11.18 38.35
C ARG A 686 0.12 -10.11 39.42
N ARG A 687 -0.70 -10.03 40.46
CA ARG A 687 -0.54 -9.05 41.56
C ARG A 687 0.73 -9.32 42.37
N THR A 688 1.06 -10.59 42.62
CA THR A 688 2.30 -10.98 43.29
C THR A 688 3.51 -10.59 42.45
N ALA A 689 3.51 -10.92 41.16
CA ALA A 689 4.60 -10.57 40.24
C ALA A 689 4.77 -9.05 40.12
N LEU A 690 3.67 -8.29 40.01
CA LEU A 690 3.69 -6.83 39.96
C LEU A 690 4.28 -6.20 41.22
N TRP A 691 3.88 -6.70 42.39
CA TRP A 691 4.42 -6.21 43.67
C TRP A 691 5.94 -6.43 43.76
N ASN A 692 6.41 -7.60 43.31
CA ASN A 692 7.83 -7.95 43.39
C ASN A 692 8.69 -7.27 42.30
N ALA A 693 8.09 -6.82 41.18
CA ALA A 693 8.82 -6.33 40.02
C ALA A 693 9.83 -5.23 40.34
N GLY A 694 9.45 -4.26 41.19
CA GLY A 694 10.32 -3.14 41.56
C GLY A 694 11.58 -3.57 42.30
N ALA A 695 11.47 -4.54 43.22
CA ALA A 695 12.60 -5.03 43.99
C ALA A 695 13.44 -6.04 43.20
N VAL A 696 12.82 -6.97 42.46
CA VAL A 696 13.52 -8.02 41.71
C VAL A 696 14.38 -7.46 40.56
N VAL A 697 14.05 -6.29 39.99
CA VAL A 697 14.89 -5.61 39.00
C VAL A 697 16.25 -5.17 39.57
N GLU A 698 16.35 -4.98 40.88
CA GLU A 698 17.64 -4.72 41.52
C GLU A 698 18.56 -5.95 41.58
N SER A 699 18.03 -7.14 41.32
CA SER A 699 18.84 -8.35 41.21
C SER A 699 19.66 -8.29 39.93
N SER A 700 20.96 -8.07 40.07
CA SER A 700 21.88 -7.97 38.95
C SER A 700 22.98 -9.04 39.03
N PRO A 701 23.61 -9.43 37.90
CA PRO A 701 24.69 -10.43 37.90
C PRO A 701 25.87 -10.08 38.83
N ASP A 702 26.11 -8.79 39.05
CA ASP A 702 27.12 -8.23 39.94
C ASP A 702 26.72 -8.24 41.43
N ARG A 703 25.47 -8.59 41.75
CA ARG A 703 25.01 -8.84 43.12
C ARG A 703 24.91 -10.34 43.39
N LEU A 704 25.16 -10.74 44.64
CA LEU A 704 24.99 -12.12 45.10
C LEU A 704 23.51 -12.54 44.93
N ALA A 705 23.30 -13.72 44.37
CA ALA A 705 21.96 -14.29 44.18
C ALA A 705 21.24 -14.46 45.53
N GLY A 706 19.95 -14.14 45.58
CA GLY A 706 19.12 -14.29 46.78
C GLY A 706 19.30 -13.22 47.86
N VAL A 707 20.09 -12.16 47.60
CA VAL A 707 20.20 -11.00 48.52
C VAL A 707 18.98 -10.08 48.41
N VAL A 708 18.35 -10.02 47.24
CA VAL A 708 17.08 -9.32 47.04
C VAL A 708 15.97 -10.24 47.53
N THR A 709 15.53 -10.04 48.77
CA THR A 709 14.41 -10.79 49.33
C THR A 709 13.13 -9.96 49.23
N THR A 710 12.11 -10.52 48.57
CA THR A 710 10.78 -9.92 48.50
C THR A 710 9.78 -10.85 49.17
N SER A 711 9.18 -10.42 50.28
CA SER A 711 8.00 -11.09 50.83
C SER A 711 6.76 -10.35 50.35
N THR A 712 6.03 -10.96 49.41
CA THR A 712 4.75 -10.41 48.97
C THR A 712 3.71 -10.66 50.07
N PRO A 713 2.98 -9.63 50.55
CA PRO A 713 1.81 -9.87 51.39
C PRO A 713 0.77 -10.71 50.64
N HIS A 714 -0.14 -11.37 51.36
CA HIS A 714 -1.21 -12.13 50.72
C HIS A 714 -2.17 -11.18 49.98
N LEU A 715 -2.02 -11.08 48.66
CA LEU A 715 -2.87 -10.26 47.80
C LEU A 715 -4.02 -11.12 47.25
N PRO A 716 -5.27 -10.61 47.20
CA PRO A 716 -6.36 -11.34 46.56
C PRO A 716 -6.06 -11.53 45.07
N GLY A 717 -6.52 -12.64 44.47
CA GLY A 717 -6.43 -12.86 43.02
C GLY A 717 -7.21 -11.81 42.21
N MET A 718 -6.90 -11.69 40.92
CA MET A 718 -7.68 -10.86 40.00
C MET A 718 -8.98 -11.58 39.64
N GLN A 719 -10.08 -10.83 39.53
CA GLN A 719 -11.32 -11.33 38.95
C GLN A 719 -11.16 -11.47 37.42
N PRO A 720 -11.94 -12.34 36.73
CA PRO A 720 -11.82 -12.51 35.28
C PRO A 720 -11.91 -11.21 34.46
N VAL A 721 -12.73 -10.26 34.91
CA VAL A 721 -12.83 -8.93 34.27
C VAL A 721 -11.55 -8.10 34.44
N GLU A 722 -10.89 -8.22 35.60
CA GLU A 722 -9.62 -7.52 35.86
C GLU A 722 -8.49 -8.13 35.03
N GLU A 723 -8.47 -9.45 34.84
CA GLU A 723 -7.51 -10.14 33.98
C GLU A 723 -7.69 -9.77 32.51
N ALA A 724 -8.94 -9.73 32.01
CA ALA A 724 -9.22 -9.30 30.64
C ALA A 724 -8.81 -7.84 30.38
N VAL A 725 -8.99 -6.95 31.36
CA VAL A 725 -8.51 -5.56 31.28
C VAL A 725 -6.98 -5.51 31.26
N ALA A 726 -6.33 -6.30 32.10
CA ALA A 726 -4.88 -6.40 32.15
C ALA A 726 -4.30 -6.94 30.82
N ASP A 727 -4.94 -7.95 30.22
CA ASP A 727 -4.58 -8.49 28.91
C ASP A 727 -4.71 -7.45 27.79
N LEU A 728 -5.85 -6.77 27.70
CA LEU A 728 -6.04 -5.72 26.71
C LEU A 728 -5.07 -4.56 26.87
N TRP A 729 -4.67 -4.22 28.10
CA TRP A 729 -3.66 -3.20 28.34
C TRP A 729 -2.25 -3.69 27.98
N ALA A 730 -1.93 -4.94 28.31
CA ALA A 730 -0.57 -5.47 28.22
C ALA A 730 -0.24 -6.01 26.83
N THR A 731 -1.13 -6.79 26.21
CA THR A 731 -0.90 -7.42 24.89
C THR A 731 -1.81 -6.86 23.80
N GLY A 732 -2.85 -6.10 24.19
CA GLY A 732 -3.90 -5.69 23.27
C GLY A 732 -4.87 -6.81 22.91
N VAL A 733 -4.70 -8.02 23.46
CA VAL A 733 -5.50 -9.22 23.16
C VAL A 733 -5.97 -9.89 24.45
N SER A 734 -7.28 -9.96 24.66
CA SER A 734 -7.90 -10.85 25.68
C SER A 734 -8.40 -12.13 25.03
N PRO A 735 -7.83 -13.31 25.32
CA PRO A 735 -8.33 -14.59 24.81
C PRO A 735 -9.79 -14.81 25.23
N ASP A 736 -10.11 -14.62 26.51
CA ASP A 736 -11.41 -14.98 27.13
C ASP A 736 -12.62 -14.14 26.68
N GLY A 737 -12.44 -13.35 25.64
CA GLY A 737 -13.51 -12.77 24.85
C GLY A 737 -13.59 -11.26 24.96
N HIS A 738 -14.77 -10.75 24.59
CA HIS A 738 -15.06 -9.33 24.51
C HIS A 738 -15.55 -8.80 25.87
N PRO A 739 -15.28 -7.53 26.25
CA PRO A 739 -15.74 -6.95 27.51
C PRO A 739 -17.25 -7.08 27.77
N THR A 740 -18.06 -7.15 26.72
CA THR A 740 -19.52 -7.35 26.82
C THR A 740 -19.92 -8.70 27.41
N THR A 741 -19.04 -9.70 27.42
CA THR A 741 -19.29 -11.00 28.05
C THR A 741 -19.55 -10.82 29.55
N PHE A 742 -18.78 -9.95 30.22
CA PHE A 742 -18.95 -9.67 31.64
C PHE A 742 -20.24 -8.91 31.98
N LEU A 743 -20.87 -8.29 30.97
CA LEU A 743 -22.13 -7.56 31.11
C LEU A 743 -23.31 -8.32 30.51
N ARG A 744 -23.11 -9.57 30.06
CA ARG A 744 -24.06 -10.26 29.20
C ARG A 744 -25.42 -10.49 29.89
N ASP A 745 -25.40 -10.84 31.16
CA ASP A 745 -26.63 -11.07 31.92
C ASP A 745 -27.43 -9.77 32.09
N SER A 746 -26.79 -8.68 32.52
CA SER A 746 -27.44 -7.37 32.64
C SER A 746 -27.96 -6.85 31.29
N LEU A 747 -27.21 -7.04 30.20
CA LEU A 747 -27.66 -6.68 28.86
C LEU A 747 -28.87 -7.52 28.43
N ARG A 748 -28.92 -8.81 28.81
CA ARG A 748 -30.06 -9.69 28.50
C ARG A 748 -31.30 -9.29 29.30
N GLU A 749 -31.14 -8.90 30.57
CA GLU A 749 -32.23 -8.32 31.39
C GLU A 749 -32.80 -7.03 30.78
N LEU A 750 -31.95 -6.23 30.14
CA LEU A 750 -32.34 -5.04 29.39
C LEU A 750 -32.94 -5.34 28.00
N GLY A 751 -33.09 -6.62 27.63
CA GLY A 751 -33.63 -7.05 26.33
C GLY A 751 -32.67 -6.87 25.15
N VAL A 752 -31.38 -6.64 25.39
CA VAL A 752 -30.37 -6.46 24.33
C VAL A 752 -29.99 -7.81 23.75
N LEU A 753 -30.19 -7.99 22.45
CA LEU A 753 -29.83 -9.22 21.73
C LEU A 753 -28.36 -9.23 21.33
N THR A 754 -27.75 -10.41 21.27
CA THR A 754 -26.47 -10.61 20.58
C THR A 754 -26.66 -10.58 19.07
N ALA A 755 -25.58 -10.34 18.32
CA ALA A 755 -25.61 -10.43 16.85
C ALA A 755 -25.99 -11.84 16.35
N GLN A 756 -25.70 -12.89 17.14
CA GLN A 756 -26.11 -14.25 16.82
C GLN A 756 -27.62 -14.45 17.03
N GLU A 757 -28.14 -14.01 18.18
CA GLU A 757 -29.58 -14.04 18.48
C GLU A 757 -30.39 -13.21 17.47
N LEU A 758 -29.81 -12.15 16.88
CA LEU A 758 -30.44 -11.38 15.81
C LEU A 758 -30.71 -12.23 14.56
N ASN A 759 -29.78 -13.11 14.17
CA ASN A 759 -29.98 -14.00 13.03
C ASN A 759 -31.07 -15.04 13.31
N GLU A 760 -31.13 -15.54 14.55
CA GLU A 760 -32.19 -16.46 14.98
C GLU A 760 -33.56 -15.79 15.01
N LEU A 761 -33.63 -14.53 15.49
CA LEU A 761 -34.84 -13.72 15.47
C LEU A 761 -35.30 -13.49 14.03
N ALA A 762 -34.40 -13.09 13.13
CA ALA A 762 -34.74 -12.88 11.72
C ALA A 762 -35.27 -14.14 11.02
N ALA A 763 -34.85 -15.34 11.47
CA ALA A 763 -35.37 -16.61 10.98
C ALA A 763 -36.79 -16.92 11.50
N ARG A 764 -37.15 -16.44 12.70
CA ARG A 764 -38.47 -16.66 13.32
C ARG A 764 -39.49 -15.58 12.95
N GLU A 765 -39.07 -14.32 12.90
CA GLU A 765 -39.91 -13.16 12.68
C GLU A 765 -39.27 -12.21 11.66
N ARG A 766 -39.76 -12.26 10.42
CA ARG A 766 -39.20 -11.50 9.29
C ARG A 766 -39.38 -9.98 9.39
N GLU A 767 -40.34 -9.52 10.20
CA GLU A 767 -40.67 -8.10 10.40
C GLU A 767 -40.26 -7.55 11.78
N ALA A 768 -39.50 -8.33 12.57
CA ALA A 768 -39.04 -7.88 13.88
C ALA A 768 -38.19 -6.61 13.75
N ARG A 769 -38.53 -5.58 14.54
CA ARG A 769 -37.78 -4.32 14.60
C ARG A 769 -36.87 -4.33 15.80
N VAL A 770 -35.57 -4.22 15.57
CA VAL A 770 -34.56 -4.11 16.63
C VAL A 770 -33.99 -2.70 16.64
N LEU A 771 -33.92 -2.09 17.82
CA LEU A 771 -33.23 -0.82 18.00
C LEU A 771 -31.72 -1.09 18.03
N VAL A 772 -30.99 -0.53 17.06
CA VAL A 772 -29.53 -0.55 17.06
C VAL A 772 -29.06 0.67 17.87
N ALA A 773 -28.57 0.43 19.08
CA ALA A 773 -28.05 1.46 19.99
C ALA A 773 -26.55 1.70 19.79
#